data_AF-A0A8D3CXW2-F1
#
_entry.id   AF-A0A8D3CXW2-F1
#
_cell.length_a   1.000
_cell.length_b   1.000
_cell.length_c   1.000
_cell.angle_alpha   90.00
_cell.angle_beta   90.00
_cell.angle_gamma   90.00
#
_symmetry.space_group_name_H-M   'P 1'
#
loop_
_entity.id
_entity.type
_entity.pdbx_description
1 polymer ?
#
loop_
_entity_poly.entity_id
_entity_poly.type
_entity_poly.pdbx_seq_one_letter_code
_entity_poly.pdbx_strand_id
1 'polypeptide(L)'
;YGIQLKVYDGDEDYMPQEDDWDRDMLLDPAWEKQQRKTFTAWCNSHLRKAGTQIDNIEEDFRDGLKLMLLLEVISGERLAKPERGKMRVHKISNVNKALDFIASKGVKLVSIGAEEIVDGNAKMTLGMIWTIILRFAIQDISVEETSAKEGLLLWCQRKTAPYKNVNIQNFHISWKDGLGFCALIHRHRPELIDYGKLRKDDPMTNLNTAFDVAEKYLDIPKMLDAEDIVGTARPDEKAIMTYVSSFYHAFSGAQKAETAANRICKVLAVNQENEQLMEDYEKLASDLLEWIRRTIPWLENRLPENTMQAMQQKLEDFRDYRRLHKPPKVQEKCQLEINFNTLQTKLRLSNRPAFMPSEGKMVSDINGAWGSLEGAEKGYEEWLLNEIRRLERLDHLAQKFRQKAAIHEAWTEGKEEMLQKRDFETASLSDIKALLKKHEAFESDLAAHQDRVEQIAAIAQELNELDYYDSPSVNARCQRICDQWDALGAMTQKRSEALQRTEQLLETIDQLYLEFAKRAAPFNNWMEGAMEDLQDTFIVHTIEEIQGLSTAHEQFKATLPEADKERQAILGIHNEIAKIVQTYHVNMAGINPYTTINTQEINAKWDKVKHLVPQRDQALIEEHARQQNNERLRRQFANQANVIGPWIQTKMEEIGRISIEMNGTLEDQLTHLRTYEKSIVNYKPKIDQLEGDHQLIQEALIFDNKHTNYTMEHIRVGWEQLLTTIARTINEIENQILTRDAKGISPEQLSEFRSSFNHFDRGLFFHGDFGFTVPLCCLQGENEFSRIMSIVDPNRMGLVTFQAFIDFMSRETNIIFLTSEHSVSRPDSGPPAYLLQSPPCPLTAPQPVTTLLSYYAHFLYVSGLIFFVTISSLSPAPAPPPPPRLSGLLTAPSLSRLRRICSPHATQQLSGFTKREREKKLFVSVFIFLLSLFFFIK
;
A
#
# COMPACT_ATOMS: atom_id res chain seq x y z
N TYR A 1 -22.74 -0.56 75.09
CA TYR A 1 -23.04 -0.81 76.51
C TYR A 1 -23.00 0.50 77.25
N GLY A 2 -24.09 0.89 77.90
CA GLY A 2 -24.11 2.06 78.78
C GLY A 2 -23.95 1.62 80.24
N ILE A 3 -23.29 2.45 81.05
CA ILE A 3 -23.20 2.29 82.50
C ILE A 3 -23.53 3.64 83.13
N GLN A 4 -24.43 3.64 84.11
CA GLN A 4 -24.82 4.85 84.85
C GLN A 4 -23.78 5.13 85.94
N LEU A 5 -23.37 6.40 86.07
CA LEU A 5 -22.73 6.88 87.29
C LEU A 5 -23.82 7.23 88.30
N LYS A 6 -23.88 6.50 89.42
CA LYS A 6 -24.63 6.92 90.60
C LYS A 6 -23.85 8.03 91.30
N VAL A 7 -24.51 9.15 91.58
CA VAL A 7 -24.08 10.05 92.65
C VAL A 7 -24.44 9.38 93.98
N TYR A 8 -23.52 9.44 94.93
CA TYR A 8 -23.81 9.22 96.35
C TYR A 8 -23.75 10.59 97.01
N ASP A 9 -24.89 11.08 97.47
CA ASP A 9 -24.91 12.11 98.50
C ASP A 9 -24.49 11.47 99.83
N GLY A 10 -23.72 12.20 100.64
CA GLY A 10 -23.30 11.77 101.98
C GLY A 10 -23.88 12.72 103.00
N ASP A 11 -24.81 12.23 103.82
CA ASP A 11 -25.41 13.00 104.91
C ASP A 11 -24.35 13.37 105.98
N GLU A 12 -24.38 14.61 106.47
CA GLU A 12 -23.55 15.03 107.59
C GLU A 12 -24.16 14.54 108.92
N ASP A 13 -23.49 13.58 109.57
CA ASP A 13 -23.96 12.96 110.82
C ASP A 13 -24.02 13.97 111.98
N TYR A 14 -25.23 14.27 112.44
CA TYR A 14 -25.47 15.17 113.57
C TYR A 14 -25.13 14.49 114.90
N MET A 15 -23.88 14.63 115.35
CA MET A 15 -23.49 14.31 116.73
C MET A 15 -24.31 15.14 117.74
N PRO A 16 -25.03 14.52 118.69
CA PRO A 16 -25.76 15.24 119.72
C PRO A 16 -24.78 15.87 120.74
N GLN A 17 -25.14 17.04 121.25
CA GLN A 17 -24.34 17.77 122.22
C GLN A 17 -24.71 17.31 123.65
N GLU A 18 -23.76 16.74 124.39
CA GLU A 18 -24.00 16.21 125.73
C GLU A 18 -24.06 17.33 126.80
N ASP A 19 -25.29 17.71 127.18
CA ASP A 19 -25.59 18.64 128.28
C ASP A 19 -25.37 17.99 129.67
N ASP A 20 -24.11 17.75 130.06
CA ASP A 20 -23.74 17.09 131.33
C ASP A 20 -22.93 18.00 132.29
N TRP A 21 -23.23 19.31 132.30
CA TRP A 21 -22.38 20.33 132.95
C TRP A 21 -22.92 20.93 134.27
N ASP A 22 -24.20 20.74 134.62
CA ASP A 22 -24.88 21.53 135.66
C ASP A 22 -25.26 20.74 136.94
N ARG A 23 -24.52 19.67 137.29
CA ARG A 23 -24.77 18.98 138.57
C ARG A 23 -23.62 18.21 139.23
N ASP A 24 -22.47 18.85 139.49
CA ASP A 24 -21.76 18.51 140.74
C ASP A 24 -20.83 19.58 141.37
N MET A 25 -20.81 19.54 142.70
CA MET A 25 -19.89 20.12 143.71
C MET A 25 -18.89 21.25 143.36
N LEU A 26 -19.31 22.48 143.69
CA LEU A 26 -18.73 23.29 144.78
C LEU A 26 -17.20 23.16 145.10
N LEU A 27 -16.39 24.04 144.47
CA LEU A 27 -15.11 24.58 144.96
C LEU A 27 -13.95 23.63 145.36
N ASP A 28 -13.01 23.43 144.42
CA ASP A 28 -11.57 23.35 144.71
C ASP A 28 -10.79 24.32 143.81
N PRO A 29 -10.08 25.34 144.33
CA PRO A 29 -9.27 26.27 143.55
C PRO A 29 -8.03 25.65 142.86
N ALA A 30 -7.67 24.39 143.15
CA ALA A 30 -6.44 23.77 142.64
C ALA A 30 -6.33 23.73 141.11
N TRP A 31 -7.43 23.48 140.39
CA TRP A 31 -7.41 23.40 138.92
C TRP A 31 -7.16 24.77 138.26
N GLU A 32 -7.71 25.85 138.83
CA GLU A 32 -7.49 27.23 138.35
C GLU A 32 -6.01 27.61 138.50
N LYS A 33 -5.40 27.25 139.64
CA LYS A 33 -3.96 27.41 139.89
C LYS A 33 -3.10 26.61 138.89
N GLN A 34 -3.47 25.36 138.58
CA GLN A 34 -2.73 24.51 137.65
C GLN A 34 -2.84 25.01 136.20
N GLN A 35 -4.04 25.36 135.73
CA GLN A 35 -4.24 25.96 134.40
C GLN A 35 -3.48 27.29 134.27
N ARG A 36 -3.53 28.16 135.29
CA ARG A 36 -2.78 29.44 135.28
C ARG A 36 -1.29 29.26 135.05
N LYS A 37 -0.62 28.37 135.82
CA LYS A 37 0.80 28.06 135.60
C LYS A 37 1.06 27.56 134.17
N THR A 38 0.29 26.57 133.75
CA THR A 38 0.49 25.87 132.47
C THR A 38 0.30 26.80 131.27
N PHE A 39 -0.77 27.59 131.27
CA PHE A 39 -1.09 28.53 130.19
C PHE A 39 -0.13 29.72 130.18
N THR A 40 0.34 30.18 131.34
CA THR A 40 1.38 31.24 131.43
C THR A 40 2.68 30.75 130.80
N ALA A 41 3.15 29.55 131.18
CA ALA A 41 4.35 28.93 130.62
C ALA A 41 4.22 28.62 129.12
N TRP A 42 3.05 28.15 128.66
CA TRP A 42 2.78 27.95 127.24
C TRP A 42 2.83 29.26 126.45
N CYS A 43 2.19 30.33 126.92
CA CYS A 43 2.26 31.65 126.30
C CYS A 43 3.70 32.15 126.22
N ASN A 44 4.48 31.99 127.31
CA ASN A 44 5.89 32.36 127.34
C ASN A 44 6.76 31.51 126.39
N SER A 45 6.41 30.23 126.16
CA SER A 45 7.10 29.37 125.19
C SER A 45 7.06 29.90 123.75
N HIS A 46 6.03 30.69 123.42
CA HIS A 46 5.87 31.39 122.15
C HIS A 46 6.38 32.84 122.25
N LEU A 47 5.96 33.62 123.25
CA LEU A 47 6.35 35.03 123.40
C LEU A 47 7.87 35.25 123.55
N ARG A 48 8.62 34.27 124.08
CA ARG A 48 10.10 34.31 124.08
C ARG A 48 10.71 34.46 122.68
N LYS A 49 10.03 33.96 121.64
CA LYS A 49 10.45 34.10 120.23
C LYS A 49 10.27 35.52 119.69
N ALA A 50 9.43 36.33 120.35
CA ALA A 50 9.24 37.76 120.10
C ALA A 50 9.92 38.66 121.15
N GLY A 51 10.73 38.08 122.06
CA GLY A 51 11.50 38.84 123.05
C GLY A 51 10.67 39.44 124.20
N THR A 52 9.55 38.82 124.57
CA THR A 52 8.72 39.27 125.70
C THR A 52 8.15 38.10 126.51
N GLN A 53 7.58 38.37 127.68
CA GLN A 53 6.96 37.37 128.56
C GLN A 53 5.75 37.96 129.31
N ILE A 54 4.99 37.07 129.95
CA ILE A 54 3.97 37.37 130.95
C ILE A 54 4.34 36.75 132.30
N ASP A 55 4.08 37.50 133.37
CA ASP A 55 4.35 37.10 134.75
C ASP A 55 3.02 36.80 135.48
N ASN A 56 1.93 37.52 135.14
CA ASN A 56 0.58 37.24 135.62
C ASN A 56 -0.45 37.30 134.47
N ILE A 57 -0.93 36.13 134.04
CA ILE A 57 -1.86 35.98 132.91
C ILE A 57 -3.16 36.79 133.04
N GLU A 58 -3.61 37.05 134.27
CA GLU A 58 -4.83 37.79 134.59
C GLU A 58 -4.67 39.30 134.46
N GLU A 59 -3.44 39.81 134.50
CA GLU A 59 -3.11 41.24 134.42
C GLU A 59 -2.45 41.61 133.10
N ASP A 60 -1.55 40.76 132.61
CA ASP A 60 -0.71 41.01 131.42
C ASP A 60 -1.47 41.01 130.10
N PHE A 61 -2.60 40.32 130.00
CA PHE A 61 -3.44 40.34 128.79
C PHE A 61 -4.51 41.44 128.80
N ARG A 62 -4.68 42.16 129.92
CA ARG A 62 -5.73 43.19 130.08
C ARG A 62 -5.60 44.40 129.15
N ASP A 63 -4.46 44.59 128.49
CA ASP A 63 -4.27 45.68 127.50
C ASP A 63 -4.40 45.24 126.03
N GLY A 64 -4.58 43.93 125.80
CA GLY A 64 -4.63 43.29 124.49
C GLY A 64 -3.29 43.23 123.73
N LEU A 65 -2.24 43.95 124.14
CA LEU A 65 -0.98 44.06 123.38
C LEU A 65 -0.22 42.73 123.34
N LYS A 66 -0.02 42.12 124.52
CA LYS A 66 0.66 40.81 124.62
C LYS A 66 -0.18 39.68 124.00
N LEU A 67 -1.51 39.81 124.01
CA LEU A 67 -2.45 38.87 123.38
C LEU A 67 -2.38 38.93 121.85
N MET A 68 -2.44 40.13 121.26
CA MET A 68 -2.30 40.31 119.82
C MET A 68 -0.93 39.81 119.31
N LEU A 69 0.15 40.07 120.05
CA LEU A 69 1.49 39.59 119.70
C LEU A 69 1.60 38.06 119.80
N LEU A 70 0.97 37.42 120.79
CA LEU A 70 0.89 35.97 120.87
C LEU A 70 0.19 35.39 119.63
N LEU A 71 -0.91 35.99 119.18
CA LEU A 71 -1.63 35.59 117.98
C LEU A 71 -0.81 35.73 116.69
N GLU A 72 -0.02 36.81 116.54
CA GLU A 72 0.94 36.93 115.42
C GLU A 72 1.98 35.80 115.44
N VAL A 73 2.55 35.50 116.62
CA VAL A 73 3.63 34.51 116.75
C VAL A 73 3.16 33.07 116.51
N ILE A 74 1.94 32.70 116.91
CA ILE A 74 1.42 31.34 116.70
C ILE A 74 0.82 31.12 115.31
N SER A 75 0.36 32.17 114.63
CA SER A 75 -0.22 32.08 113.28
C SER A 75 0.78 32.33 112.15
N GLY A 76 1.83 33.12 112.42
CA GLY A 76 2.75 33.64 111.39
C GLY A 76 2.19 34.80 110.58
N GLU A 77 0.95 35.24 110.86
CA GLU A 77 0.29 36.36 110.19
C GLU A 77 0.44 37.66 111.00
N ARG A 78 0.23 38.82 110.35
CA ARG A 78 0.22 40.13 111.02
C ARG A 78 -1.20 40.58 111.31
N LEU A 79 -1.44 41.04 112.53
CA LEU A 79 -2.73 41.60 112.96
C LEU A 79 -2.79 43.11 112.62
N ALA A 80 -3.98 43.69 112.72
CA ALA A 80 -4.16 45.14 112.63
C ALA A 80 -3.35 45.86 113.73
N LYS A 81 -2.84 47.07 113.44
CA LYS A 81 -1.99 47.80 114.39
C LYS A 81 -2.72 48.05 115.73
N PRO A 82 -2.08 47.80 116.89
CA PRO A 82 -2.69 48.00 118.19
C PRO A 82 -2.69 49.49 118.62
N GLU A 83 -3.71 49.87 119.39
CA GLU A 83 -3.80 51.17 120.05
C GLU A 83 -2.88 51.23 121.28
N ARG A 84 -2.11 52.32 121.41
CA ARG A 84 -1.11 52.49 122.49
C ARG A 84 -1.60 53.37 123.67
N GLY A 85 -2.88 53.76 123.68
CA GLY A 85 -3.44 54.64 124.71
C GLY A 85 -3.77 53.91 126.02
N LYS A 86 -3.61 54.59 127.17
CA LYS A 86 -3.78 53.96 128.51
C LYS A 86 -5.25 53.76 128.96
N MET A 87 -6.22 54.41 128.30
CA MET A 87 -7.65 54.33 128.66
C MET A 87 -8.27 52.96 128.37
N ARG A 88 -9.25 52.52 129.19
CA ARG A 88 -9.97 51.23 129.06
C ARG A 88 -10.49 50.96 127.63
N VAL A 89 -11.00 51.98 126.93
CA VAL A 89 -11.50 51.87 125.55
C VAL A 89 -10.43 51.38 124.56
N HIS A 90 -9.17 51.84 124.68
CA HIS A 90 -8.08 51.38 123.80
C HIS A 90 -7.73 49.91 124.08
N LYS A 91 -7.75 49.51 125.34
CA LYS A 91 -7.55 48.11 125.77
C LYS A 91 -8.63 47.20 125.20
N ILE A 92 -9.90 47.61 125.29
CA ILE A 92 -11.04 46.89 124.68
C ILE A 92 -10.89 46.81 123.16
N SER A 93 -10.45 47.88 122.49
CA SER A 93 -10.19 47.85 121.04
C SER A 93 -9.11 46.83 120.67
N ASN A 94 -8.02 46.73 121.44
CA ASN A 94 -6.97 45.73 121.21
C ASN A 94 -7.46 44.29 121.46
N VAL A 95 -8.21 44.07 122.54
CA VAL A 95 -8.78 42.74 122.83
C VAL A 95 -9.83 42.35 121.78
N ASN A 96 -10.70 43.26 121.32
CA ASN A 96 -11.61 43.00 120.20
C ASN A 96 -10.83 42.60 118.93
N LYS A 97 -9.81 43.36 118.53
CA LYS A 97 -8.93 43.01 117.38
C LYS A 97 -8.31 41.61 117.51
N ALA A 98 -8.04 41.14 118.73
CA ALA A 98 -7.58 39.78 119.02
C ALA A 98 -8.71 38.73 118.93
N LEU A 99 -9.86 38.98 119.55
CA LEU A 99 -11.02 38.08 119.52
C LEU A 99 -11.60 37.92 118.11
N ASP A 100 -11.67 39.00 117.32
CA ASP A 100 -12.07 38.99 115.91
C ASP A 100 -11.13 38.10 115.08
N PHE A 101 -9.82 38.18 115.32
CA PHE A 101 -8.84 37.30 114.66
C PHE A 101 -9.04 35.83 115.07
N ILE A 102 -9.23 35.55 116.36
CA ILE A 102 -9.49 34.19 116.86
C ILE A 102 -10.77 33.60 116.24
N ALA A 103 -11.85 34.38 116.17
CA ALA A 103 -13.09 33.99 115.50
C ALA A 103 -12.86 33.71 114.01
N SER A 104 -12.10 34.56 113.30
CA SER A 104 -11.77 34.38 111.87
C SER A 104 -11.01 33.09 111.56
N LYS A 105 -10.32 32.50 112.54
CA LYS A 105 -9.63 31.20 112.41
C LYS A 105 -10.51 29.99 112.77
N GLY A 106 -11.81 30.19 112.95
CA GLY A 106 -12.82 29.13 113.12
C GLY A 106 -13.15 28.78 114.58
N VAL A 107 -12.81 29.64 115.55
CA VAL A 107 -13.08 29.40 116.97
C VAL A 107 -14.44 29.96 117.39
N LYS A 108 -15.32 29.11 117.92
CA LYS A 108 -16.60 29.53 118.53
C LYS A 108 -16.34 30.13 119.92
N LEU A 109 -16.21 31.45 120.00
CA LEU A 109 -16.10 32.21 121.25
C LEU A 109 -17.46 32.35 121.94
N VAL A 110 -17.92 31.28 122.61
CA VAL A 110 -19.15 31.30 123.41
C VAL A 110 -18.87 32.00 124.76
N SER A 111 -19.73 32.94 125.14
CA SER A 111 -19.70 33.72 126.39
C SER A 111 -18.46 34.59 126.68
N ILE A 112 -17.38 34.54 125.88
CA ILE A 112 -16.17 35.35 126.09
C ILE A 112 -16.29 36.70 125.36
N GLY A 113 -16.36 37.80 126.11
CA GLY A 113 -16.33 39.17 125.60
C GLY A 113 -15.07 39.95 126.02
N ALA A 114 -14.70 41.00 125.27
CA ALA A 114 -13.49 41.77 125.56
C ALA A 114 -13.52 42.54 126.89
N GLU A 115 -14.70 42.95 127.36
CA GLU A 115 -14.89 43.59 128.67
C GLU A 115 -14.30 42.72 129.80
N GLU A 116 -14.62 41.41 129.82
CA GLU A 116 -14.17 40.43 130.81
C GLU A 116 -12.65 40.31 130.90
N ILE A 117 -11.98 40.32 129.73
CA ILE A 117 -10.52 40.19 129.63
C ILE A 117 -9.84 41.49 130.07
N VAL A 118 -10.41 42.65 129.75
CA VAL A 118 -9.85 43.96 130.15
C VAL A 118 -10.06 44.26 131.64
N ASP A 119 -11.15 43.76 132.22
CA ASP A 119 -11.43 43.90 133.66
C ASP A 119 -10.73 42.85 134.53
N GLY A 120 -10.19 41.78 133.92
CA GLY A 120 -9.32 40.81 134.57
C GLY A 120 -10.04 39.58 135.12
N ASN A 121 -11.14 39.14 134.50
CA ASN A 121 -11.84 37.93 134.90
C ASN A 121 -10.97 36.69 134.59
N ALA A 122 -10.41 36.09 135.63
CA ALA A 122 -9.48 34.97 135.54
C ALA A 122 -10.07 33.77 134.77
N LYS A 123 -11.35 33.42 135.02
CA LYS A 123 -12.01 32.28 134.36
C LYS A 123 -12.19 32.50 132.87
N MET A 124 -12.58 33.70 132.48
CA MET A 124 -12.77 34.06 131.06
C MET A 124 -11.42 34.18 130.34
N THR A 125 -10.39 34.66 131.03
CA THR A 125 -9.02 34.75 130.49
C THR A 125 -8.40 33.37 130.29
N LEU A 126 -8.51 32.47 131.27
CA LEU A 126 -8.09 31.06 131.12
C LEU A 126 -8.91 30.33 130.04
N GLY A 127 -10.22 30.60 129.96
CA GLY A 127 -11.10 30.07 128.91
C GLY A 127 -10.69 30.48 127.50
N MET A 128 -10.36 31.76 127.31
CA MET A 128 -9.85 32.31 126.04
C MET A 128 -8.49 31.71 125.66
N ILE A 129 -7.55 31.63 126.60
CA ILE A 129 -6.23 31.05 126.31
C ILE A 129 -6.35 29.54 126.02
N TRP A 130 -7.28 28.83 126.66
CA TRP A 130 -7.61 27.45 126.30
C TRP A 130 -8.15 27.31 124.87
N THR A 131 -9.05 28.17 124.39
CA THR A 131 -9.56 28.05 123.01
C THR A 131 -8.49 28.37 121.97
N ILE A 132 -7.55 29.27 122.29
CA ILE A 132 -6.35 29.54 121.47
C ILE A 132 -5.43 28.30 121.43
N ILE A 133 -5.09 27.72 122.60
CA ILE A 133 -4.28 26.49 122.68
C ILE A 133 -4.95 25.35 121.89
N LEU A 134 -6.25 25.14 122.12
CA LEU A 134 -7.02 24.13 121.43
C LEU A 134 -6.95 24.34 119.92
N ARG A 135 -7.20 25.55 119.41
CA ARG A 135 -7.20 25.82 117.96
C ARG A 135 -5.82 25.70 117.31
N PHE A 136 -4.79 26.32 117.88
CA PHE A 136 -3.49 26.50 117.21
C PHE A 136 -2.45 25.42 117.59
N ALA A 137 -2.60 24.75 118.74
CA ALA A 137 -1.67 23.70 119.17
C ALA A 137 -2.27 22.29 119.14
N ILE A 138 -3.60 22.13 119.10
CA ILE A 138 -4.23 20.80 119.17
C ILE A 138 -5.08 20.48 117.93
N GLN A 139 -5.93 21.41 117.46
CA GLN A 139 -6.98 21.12 116.48
C GLN A 139 -6.46 20.67 115.10
N ASP A 140 -5.25 21.08 114.71
CA ASP A 140 -4.59 20.64 113.48
C ASP A 140 -3.83 19.29 113.63
N ILE A 141 -3.96 18.60 114.78
CA ILE A 141 -3.43 17.25 115.03
C ILE A 141 -4.47 16.22 114.59
N SER A 142 -4.47 15.86 113.31
CA SER A 142 -5.23 14.71 112.81
C SER A 142 -4.35 13.45 112.74
N VAL A 143 -4.89 12.33 113.23
CA VAL A 143 -4.30 11.00 113.12
C VAL A 143 -5.43 10.03 112.80
N GLU A 144 -5.40 9.43 111.61
CA GLU A 144 -6.43 8.49 111.13
C GLU A 144 -7.86 9.03 111.26
N GLU A 145 -8.07 10.27 110.81
CA GLU A 145 -9.37 10.94 110.66
C GLU A 145 -10.19 11.14 111.96
N THR A 146 -9.64 10.74 113.12
CA THR A 146 -10.21 11.00 114.45
C THR A 146 -10.18 12.48 114.84
N SER A 147 -11.03 12.88 115.80
CA SER A 147 -11.04 14.27 116.29
C SER A 147 -9.72 14.63 116.97
N ALA A 148 -9.34 15.90 116.99
CA ALA A 148 -8.01 16.32 117.42
C ALA A 148 -7.60 15.89 118.85
N LYS A 149 -8.56 15.81 119.78
CA LYS A 149 -8.32 15.29 121.14
C LYS A 149 -8.01 13.79 121.10
N GLU A 150 -8.75 13.03 120.32
CA GLU A 150 -8.61 11.59 120.14
C GLU A 150 -7.36 11.25 119.33
N GLY A 151 -7.04 12.00 118.27
CA GLY A 151 -5.83 11.82 117.46
C GLY A 151 -4.56 12.05 118.27
N LEU A 152 -4.53 13.05 119.16
CA LEU A 152 -3.43 13.24 120.12
C LEU A 152 -3.37 12.10 121.14
N LEU A 153 -4.51 11.59 121.62
CA LEU A 153 -4.57 10.47 122.58
C LEU A 153 -4.11 9.15 121.94
N LEU A 154 -4.56 8.87 120.72
CA LEU A 154 -4.20 7.72 119.89
C LEU A 154 -2.71 7.76 119.51
N TRP A 155 -2.17 8.96 119.22
CA TRP A 155 -0.73 9.15 119.06
C TRP A 155 0.02 8.78 120.35
N CYS A 156 -0.43 9.26 121.51
CA CYS A 156 0.18 8.89 122.80
C CYS A 156 0.16 7.38 123.01
N GLN A 157 -1.02 6.77 122.92
CA GLN A 157 -1.24 5.32 123.07
C GLN A 157 -0.34 4.51 122.14
N ARG A 158 -0.27 4.83 120.85
CA ARG A 158 0.56 4.09 119.87
C ARG A 158 2.06 4.25 120.14
N LYS A 159 2.50 5.39 120.65
CA LYS A 159 3.90 5.62 121.01
C LYS A 159 4.27 4.94 122.33
N THR A 160 3.36 4.84 123.30
CA THR A 160 3.60 4.18 124.59
C THR A 160 3.17 2.71 124.65
N ALA A 161 2.49 2.17 123.65
CA ALA A 161 2.05 0.76 123.61
C ALA A 161 3.14 -0.29 123.89
N PRO A 162 4.43 -0.10 123.55
CA PRO A 162 5.49 -1.06 123.91
C PRO A 162 5.78 -1.16 125.42
N TYR A 163 5.40 -0.16 126.22
CA TYR A 163 5.79 -0.03 127.63
C TYR A 163 4.71 -0.61 128.54
N LYS A 164 4.85 -1.87 128.95
CA LYS A 164 3.88 -2.63 129.76
C LYS A 164 3.46 -1.98 131.09
N ASN A 165 4.22 -1.02 131.60
CA ASN A 165 3.93 -0.27 132.83
C ASN A 165 3.13 1.03 132.61
N VAL A 166 2.84 1.40 131.36
CA VAL A 166 2.11 2.63 130.97
C VAL A 166 0.81 2.27 130.24
N ASN A 167 -0.31 2.86 130.67
CA ASN A 167 -1.61 2.72 130.04
C ASN A 167 -2.27 4.11 129.96
N ILE A 168 -2.34 4.68 128.76
CA ILE A 168 -2.85 6.05 128.55
C ILE A 168 -4.29 5.99 128.06
N GLN A 169 -5.25 6.33 128.92
CA GLN A 169 -6.69 6.29 128.61
C GLN A 169 -7.37 7.67 128.66
N ASN A 170 -6.73 8.66 129.29
CA ASN A 170 -7.22 10.02 129.45
C ASN A 170 -6.04 10.98 129.66
N PHE A 171 -6.29 12.29 129.54
CA PHE A 171 -5.29 13.32 129.82
C PHE A 171 -5.30 13.81 131.28
N HIS A 172 -5.72 12.99 132.25
CA HIS A 172 -5.65 13.36 133.68
C HIS A 172 -4.94 12.31 134.55
N ILE A 173 -5.64 11.23 134.91
CA ILE A 173 -5.13 10.23 135.87
C ILE A 173 -4.05 9.35 135.24
N SER A 174 -4.12 9.10 133.93
CA SER A 174 -3.16 8.23 133.21
C SER A 174 -1.72 8.77 133.17
N TRP A 175 -1.51 10.05 133.52
CA TRP A 175 -0.21 10.72 133.49
C TRP A 175 0.37 10.96 134.89
N LYS A 176 -0.41 10.68 135.95
CA LYS A 176 -0.07 11.03 137.33
C LYS A 176 1.16 10.29 137.88
N ASP A 177 1.52 9.13 137.31
CA ASP A 177 2.73 8.39 137.69
C ASP A 177 4.02 8.85 136.97
N GLY A 178 3.92 9.82 136.05
CA GLY A 178 5.05 10.36 135.27
C GLY A 178 5.63 9.42 134.20
N LEU A 179 5.32 8.12 134.24
CA LEU A 179 5.87 7.12 133.32
C LEU A 179 5.43 7.37 131.88
N GLY A 180 4.20 7.88 131.68
CA GLY A 180 3.68 8.24 130.35
C GLY A 180 4.52 9.30 129.62
N PHE A 181 4.99 10.34 130.32
CA PHE A 181 5.88 11.36 129.73
C PHE A 181 7.26 10.77 129.41
N CYS A 182 7.83 9.98 130.33
CA CYS A 182 9.12 9.32 130.11
C CYS A 182 9.09 8.35 128.92
N ALA A 183 8.00 7.59 128.77
CA ALA A 183 7.80 6.65 127.67
C ALA A 183 7.67 7.36 126.31
N LEU A 184 6.99 8.50 126.24
CA LEU A 184 6.90 9.32 125.03
C LEU A 184 8.26 9.85 124.58
N ILE A 185 9.07 10.36 125.52
CA ILE A 185 10.41 10.86 125.24
C ILE A 185 11.30 9.70 124.77
N HIS A 186 11.44 8.64 125.57
CA HIS A 186 12.27 7.47 125.23
C HIS A 186 11.83 6.78 123.92
N ARG A 187 10.55 6.87 123.51
CA ARG A 187 10.09 6.29 122.23
C ARG A 187 10.65 6.99 121.00
N HIS A 188 10.88 8.30 121.09
CA HIS A 188 11.40 9.13 119.99
C HIS A 188 12.90 9.44 120.14
N ARG A 189 13.38 9.46 121.39
CA ARG A 189 14.70 9.85 121.83
C ARG A 189 15.18 8.93 122.97
N PRO A 190 15.45 7.64 122.69
CA PRO A 190 15.87 6.68 123.71
C PRO A 190 17.19 7.06 124.39
N GLU A 191 18.01 7.90 123.76
CA GLU A 191 19.27 8.40 124.30
C GLU A 191 19.11 9.36 125.50
N LEU A 192 17.90 9.87 125.78
CA LEU A 192 17.68 10.94 126.76
C LEU A 192 17.16 10.47 128.14
N ILE A 193 16.59 9.26 128.27
CA ILE A 193 16.01 8.77 129.53
C ILE A 193 16.34 7.29 129.73
N ASP A 194 17.01 6.95 130.84
CA ASP A 194 17.16 5.57 131.28
C ASP A 194 15.85 5.05 131.90
N TYR A 195 14.97 4.55 131.05
CA TYR A 195 13.65 4.07 131.44
C TYR A 195 13.70 2.88 132.42
N GLY A 196 14.82 2.16 132.50
CA GLY A 196 14.99 1.00 133.40
C GLY A 196 15.13 1.36 134.88
N LYS A 197 15.44 2.63 135.19
CA LYS A 197 15.56 3.13 136.58
C LYS A 197 14.26 3.67 137.16
N LEU A 198 13.28 3.99 136.30
CA LEU A 198 12.01 4.61 136.70
C LEU A 198 11.08 3.60 137.37
N ARG A 199 10.30 4.05 138.37
CA ARG A 199 9.37 3.18 139.10
C ARG A 199 8.05 3.88 139.40
N LYS A 200 6.95 3.11 139.50
CA LYS A 200 5.59 3.66 139.68
C LYS A 200 5.34 4.18 141.10
N ASP A 201 6.12 3.73 142.07
CA ASP A 201 6.11 4.16 143.48
C ASP A 201 6.72 5.56 143.72
N ASP A 202 7.50 6.09 142.78
CA ASP A 202 8.04 7.46 142.84
C ASP A 202 7.58 8.32 141.64
N PRO A 203 6.33 8.83 141.67
CA PRO A 203 5.81 9.69 140.61
C PRO A 203 6.53 11.05 140.56
N MET A 204 7.06 11.52 141.70
CA MET A 204 7.69 12.83 141.83
C MET A 204 9.01 12.89 141.06
N THR A 205 9.87 11.89 141.21
CA THR A 205 11.12 11.80 140.45
C THR A 205 10.87 11.54 138.96
N ASN A 206 9.87 10.71 138.61
CA ASN A 206 9.53 10.44 137.20
C ASN A 206 9.10 11.72 136.46
N LEU A 207 8.19 12.51 137.06
CA LEU A 207 7.68 13.75 136.47
C LEU A 207 8.80 14.78 136.28
N ASN A 208 9.58 15.06 137.33
CA ASN A 208 10.69 16.00 137.23
C ASN A 208 11.74 15.56 136.20
N THR A 209 12.09 14.27 136.15
CA THR A 209 13.03 13.73 135.14
C THR A 209 12.53 13.97 133.71
N ALA A 210 11.25 13.72 133.43
CA ALA A 210 10.68 14.01 132.12
C ALA A 210 10.71 15.51 131.78
N PHE A 211 10.41 16.37 132.76
CA PHE A 211 10.30 17.81 132.56
C PHE A 211 11.68 18.47 132.39
N ASP A 212 12.69 18.04 133.14
CA ASP A 212 14.10 18.46 132.98
C ASP A 212 14.66 18.06 131.62
N VAL A 213 14.38 16.83 131.17
CA VAL A 213 14.85 16.34 129.87
C VAL A 213 14.16 17.07 128.71
N ALA A 214 12.86 17.34 128.83
CA ALA A 214 12.09 18.09 127.83
C ALA A 214 12.62 19.53 127.65
N GLU A 215 12.90 20.21 128.75
CA GLU A 215 13.44 21.57 128.74
C GLU A 215 14.87 21.62 128.20
N LYS A 216 15.76 20.75 128.71
CA LYS A 216 17.19 20.79 128.39
C LYS A 216 17.55 20.28 127.00
N TYR A 217 16.80 19.33 126.44
CA TYR A 217 17.16 18.64 125.20
C TYR A 217 16.12 18.72 124.08
N LEU A 218 14.86 19.11 124.37
CA LEU A 218 13.79 19.24 123.37
C LEU A 218 13.30 20.69 123.20
N ASP A 219 13.83 21.65 123.98
CA ASP A 219 13.38 23.05 124.04
C ASP A 219 11.88 23.23 124.37
N ILE A 220 11.31 22.26 125.10
CA ILE A 220 9.94 22.30 125.62
C ILE A 220 10.01 22.78 127.08
N PRO A 221 9.69 24.05 127.38
CA PRO A 221 9.87 24.59 128.74
C PRO A 221 8.94 23.89 129.73
N LYS A 222 9.31 23.88 131.02
CA LYS A 222 8.47 23.29 132.07
C LYS A 222 7.15 24.09 132.21
N MET A 223 6.03 23.48 131.80
CA MET A 223 4.69 24.07 131.97
C MET A 223 3.89 23.43 133.12
N LEU A 224 4.36 22.30 133.64
CA LEU A 224 3.71 21.55 134.71
C LEU A 224 4.67 21.38 135.88
N ASP A 225 4.17 21.57 137.10
CA ASP A 225 4.91 21.26 138.32
C ASP A 225 4.53 19.87 138.83
N ALA A 226 5.53 19.06 139.17
CA ALA A 226 5.31 17.71 139.66
C ALA A 226 4.53 17.68 140.99
N GLU A 227 4.74 18.67 141.87
CA GLU A 227 4.02 18.80 143.15
C GLU A 227 2.50 18.96 142.95
N ASP A 228 2.08 19.83 142.04
CA ASP A 228 0.65 20.06 141.76
C ASP A 228 -0.01 18.81 141.12
N ILE A 229 0.72 18.06 140.27
CA ILE A 229 0.21 16.80 139.69
C ILE A 229 0.06 15.68 140.74
N VAL A 230 1.05 15.52 141.63
CA VAL A 230 1.04 14.45 142.64
C VAL A 230 0.05 14.78 143.76
N GLY A 231 0.01 16.04 144.22
CA GLY A 231 -0.86 16.49 145.31
C GLY A 231 -2.36 16.49 144.98
N THR A 232 -2.75 16.92 143.77
CA THR A 232 -4.18 17.00 143.40
C THR A 232 -4.76 15.63 143.05
N ALA A 233 -5.96 15.30 143.54
CA ALA A 233 -6.59 13.99 143.35
C ALA A 233 -6.76 13.60 141.87
N ARG A 234 -7.25 14.54 141.05
CA ARG A 234 -7.37 14.45 139.59
C ARG A 234 -6.62 15.64 138.95
N PRO A 235 -5.47 15.42 138.29
CA PRO A 235 -4.76 16.48 137.55
C PRO A 235 -5.64 17.11 136.46
N ASP A 236 -5.46 18.39 136.17
CA ASP A 236 -6.24 19.10 135.17
C ASP A 236 -5.98 18.58 133.73
N GLU A 237 -7.07 18.32 133.01
CA GLU A 237 -7.00 17.72 131.67
C GLU A 237 -6.43 18.68 130.63
N LYS A 238 -6.79 19.97 130.71
CA LYS A 238 -6.37 20.99 129.74
C LYS A 238 -4.88 21.29 129.87
N ALA A 239 -4.38 21.36 131.10
CA ALA A 239 -2.97 21.53 131.42
C ALA A 239 -2.12 20.41 130.82
N ILE A 240 -2.50 19.15 131.04
CA ILE A 240 -1.78 18.00 130.47
C ILE A 240 -1.89 17.96 128.95
N MET A 241 -3.07 18.19 128.36
CA MET A 241 -3.22 18.28 126.89
C MET A 241 -2.31 19.35 126.27
N THR A 242 -2.18 20.52 126.90
CA THR A 242 -1.30 21.62 126.46
C THR A 242 0.16 21.21 126.44
N TYR A 243 0.62 20.52 127.49
CA TYR A 243 2.01 20.08 127.58
C TYR A 243 2.30 18.92 126.63
N VAL A 244 1.40 17.93 126.53
CA VAL A 244 1.54 16.78 125.62
C VAL A 244 1.53 17.18 124.14
N SER A 245 0.71 18.17 123.74
CA SER A 245 0.72 18.67 122.36
C SER A 245 2.05 19.30 121.95
N SER A 246 2.79 19.87 122.93
CA SER A 246 4.11 20.45 122.68
C SER A 246 5.15 19.38 122.32
N PHE A 247 5.08 18.18 122.91
CA PHE A 247 5.88 17.02 122.47
C PHE A 247 5.48 16.55 121.07
N TYR A 248 4.18 16.55 120.73
CA TYR A 248 3.73 16.19 119.38
C TYR A 248 4.35 17.10 118.30
N HIS A 249 4.35 18.42 118.52
CA HIS A 249 4.94 19.36 117.55
C HIS A 249 6.46 19.23 117.44
N ALA A 250 7.16 19.07 118.58
CA ALA A 250 8.60 18.84 118.59
C ALA A 250 9.02 17.58 117.81
N PHE A 251 8.22 16.50 117.85
CA PHE A 251 8.53 15.25 117.15
C PHE A 251 7.94 15.13 115.73
N SER A 252 6.90 15.89 115.37
CA SER A 252 6.25 15.80 114.04
C SER A 252 6.87 16.69 112.95
N GLY A 253 7.63 17.74 113.33
CA GLY A 253 8.23 18.67 112.38
C GLY A 253 9.15 18.02 111.32
N ALA A 254 9.93 17.01 111.71
CA ALA A 254 10.88 16.35 110.82
C ALA A 254 10.22 15.63 109.63
N GLN A 255 9.09 14.95 109.86
CA GLN A 255 8.40 14.15 108.84
C GLN A 255 7.75 15.02 107.74
N LYS A 256 7.38 16.26 108.07
CA LYS A 256 6.84 17.23 107.11
C LYS A 256 7.91 17.70 106.11
N ALA A 257 9.18 17.82 106.52
CA ALA A 257 10.28 18.22 105.65
C ALA A 257 10.63 17.16 104.58
N GLU A 258 10.72 15.89 104.97
CA GLU A 258 10.95 14.76 104.05
C GLU A 258 9.86 14.67 102.97
N THR A 259 8.59 14.90 103.37
CA THR A 259 7.45 14.89 102.45
C THR A 259 7.53 16.03 101.41
N ALA A 260 8.12 17.18 101.77
CA ALA A 260 8.36 18.28 100.84
C ALA A 260 9.50 17.98 99.85
N ALA A 261 10.62 17.42 100.31
CA ALA A 261 11.74 17.02 99.45
C ALA A 261 11.31 16.00 98.39
N ASN A 262 10.51 15.01 98.78
CA ASN A 262 9.95 14.00 97.86
C ASN A 262 9.00 14.58 96.80
N ARG A 263 8.37 15.74 97.04
CA ARG A 263 7.57 16.45 96.03
C ARG A 263 8.47 17.20 95.03
N ILE A 264 9.54 17.84 95.51
CA ILE A 264 10.51 18.55 94.66
C ILE A 264 11.20 17.58 93.69
N CYS A 265 11.65 16.41 94.17
CA CYS A 265 12.31 15.41 93.33
C CYS A 265 11.44 14.92 92.17
N LYS A 266 10.12 14.75 92.39
CA LYS A 266 9.17 14.39 91.33
C LYS A 266 9.02 15.48 90.27
N VAL A 267 8.96 16.75 90.67
CA VAL A 267 8.88 17.89 89.73
C VAL A 267 10.17 18.04 88.92
N LEU A 268 11.33 17.75 89.52
CA LEU A 268 12.62 17.77 88.83
C LEU A 268 12.73 16.63 87.79
N ALA A 269 12.32 15.40 88.14
CA ALA A 269 12.32 14.27 87.20
C ALA A 269 11.45 14.55 85.96
N VAL A 270 10.23 15.06 86.14
CA VAL A 270 9.34 15.46 85.04
C VAL A 270 9.95 16.59 84.20
N ASN A 271 10.76 17.47 84.79
CA ASN A 271 11.50 18.49 84.03
C ASN A 271 12.59 17.86 83.15
N GLN A 272 13.39 16.94 83.70
CA GLN A 272 14.46 16.26 82.96
C GLN A 272 13.92 15.46 81.77
N GLU A 273 12.78 14.80 81.92
CA GLU A 273 12.08 14.13 80.80
C GLU A 273 11.66 15.10 79.69
N ASN A 274 11.20 16.30 80.05
CA ASN A 274 10.78 17.31 79.06
C ASN A 274 12.00 17.91 78.35
N GLU A 275 13.12 18.10 79.05
CA GLU A 275 14.38 18.56 78.46
C GLU A 275 14.96 17.53 77.48
N GLN A 276 14.94 16.23 77.83
CA GLN A 276 15.34 15.17 76.89
C GLN A 276 14.44 15.16 75.63
N LEU A 277 13.12 15.28 75.80
CA LEU A 277 12.18 15.33 74.67
C LEU A 277 12.36 16.57 73.78
N MET A 278 12.90 17.67 74.31
CA MET A 278 13.29 18.85 73.51
C MET A 278 14.56 18.59 72.71
N GLU A 279 15.59 17.99 73.32
CA GLU A 279 16.84 17.63 72.62
C GLU A 279 16.59 16.57 71.52
N ASP A 280 15.82 15.53 71.83
CA ASP A 280 15.47 14.47 70.88
C ASP A 280 14.72 15.02 69.66
N TYR A 281 13.84 16.02 69.87
CA TYR A 281 13.16 16.72 68.77
C TYR A 281 14.13 17.58 67.95
N GLU A 282 14.92 18.43 68.60
CA GLU A 282 15.90 19.33 67.96
C GLU A 282 16.91 18.54 67.10
N LYS A 283 17.35 17.37 67.58
CA LYS A 283 18.26 16.46 66.89
C LYS A 283 17.61 15.81 65.67
N LEU A 284 16.47 15.14 65.83
CA LEU A 284 15.74 14.51 64.72
C LEU A 284 15.35 15.52 63.64
N ALA A 285 14.97 16.75 64.03
CA ALA A 285 14.68 17.84 63.10
C ALA A 285 15.92 18.22 62.28
N SER A 286 17.09 18.30 62.92
CA SER A 286 18.35 18.67 62.28
C SER A 286 18.81 17.61 61.28
N ASP A 287 18.83 16.34 61.69
CA ASP A 287 19.26 15.20 60.88
C ASP A 287 18.34 15.02 59.64
N LEU A 288 17.02 15.15 59.84
CA LEU A 288 16.03 15.04 58.75
C LEU A 288 16.14 16.21 57.76
N LEU A 289 16.28 17.45 58.25
CA LEU A 289 16.42 18.63 57.39
C LEU A 289 17.76 18.67 56.64
N GLU A 290 18.86 18.17 57.22
CA GLU A 290 20.11 17.98 56.46
C GLU A 290 19.93 16.93 55.36
N TRP A 291 19.33 15.77 55.68
CA TRP A 291 19.09 14.71 54.71
C TRP A 291 18.22 15.17 53.53
N ILE A 292 17.14 15.91 53.79
CA ILE A 292 16.31 16.51 52.73
C ILE A 292 17.14 17.45 51.85
N ARG A 293 17.90 18.39 52.44
CA ARG A 293 18.72 19.37 51.70
C ARG A 293 19.83 18.74 50.88
N ARG A 294 20.34 17.57 51.28
CA ARG A 294 21.34 16.79 50.53
C ARG A 294 20.72 15.89 49.45
N THR A 295 19.46 15.50 49.60
CA THR A 295 18.76 14.59 48.69
C THR A 295 18.11 15.33 47.51
N ILE A 296 17.56 16.53 47.75
CA ILE A 296 16.92 17.34 46.68
C ILE A 296 17.85 17.57 45.47
N PRO A 297 19.12 18.01 45.60
CA PRO A 297 20.00 18.21 44.44
C PRO A 297 20.30 16.94 43.62
N TRP A 298 20.24 15.76 44.24
CA TRP A 298 20.35 14.49 43.53
C TRP A 298 19.06 14.19 42.75
N LEU A 299 17.90 14.41 43.37
CA LEU A 299 16.59 14.32 42.73
C LEU A 299 16.30 15.44 41.71
N GLU A 300 17.07 16.53 41.69
CA GLU A 300 16.97 17.62 40.71
C GLU A 300 17.97 17.49 39.55
N ASN A 301 18.90 16.53 39.61
CA ASN A 301 19.80 16.24 38.50
C ASN A 301 19.00 15.68 37.30
N ARG A 302 19.13 16.33 36.13
CA ARG A 302 18.43 15.97 34.88
C ARG A 302 19.39 15.62 33.74
N LEU A 303 20.64 15.28 34.04
CA LEU A 303 21.63 14.87 33.03
C LEU A 303 21.21 13.54 32.36
N PRO A 304 20.90 13.53 31.05
CA PRO A 304 20.56 12.30 30.33
C PRO A 304 21.81 11.43 30.14
N GLU A 305 21.61 10.12 30.03
CA GLU A 305 22.67 9.18 29.67
C GLU A 305 22.48 8.67 28.24
N ASN A 306 23.58 8.50 27.51
CA ASN A 306 23.55 8.13 26.09
C ASN A 306 23.18 6.65 25.83
N THR A 307 22.91 5.85 26.87
CA THR A 307 22.57 4.42 26.74
C THR A 307 21.41 4.01 27.63
N MET A 308 20.56 3.11 27.12
CA MET A 308 19.46 2.50 27.87
C MET A 308 19.97 1.89 29.20
N GLN A 309 21.10 1.19 29.17
CA GLN A 309 21.65 0.50 30.35
C GLN A 309 22.02 1.48 31.49
N ALA A 310 22.59 2.64 31.17
CA ALA A 310 22.91 3.65 32.17
C ALA A 310 21.64 4.29 32.78
N MET A 311 20.60 4.53 31.98
CA MET A 311 19.31 4.98 32.50
C MET A 311 18.57 3.90 33.31
N GLN A 312 18.72 2.62 32.96
CA GLN A 312 18.22 1.50 33.78
C GLN A 312 18.92 1.43 35.14
N GLN A 313 20.24 1.71 35.21
CA GLN A 313 20.94 1.83 36.49
C GLN A 313 20.38 2.97 37.34
N LYS A 314 20.22 4.18 36.77
CA LYS A 314 19.60 5.32 37.49
C LYS A 314 18.18 5.01 37.99
N LEU A 315 17.42 4.19 37.27
CA LEU A 315 16.10 3.73 37.71
C LEU A 315 16.20 2.73 38.89
N GLU A 316 17.19 1.84 38.92
CA GLU A 316 17.39 0.93 40.05
C GLU A 316 17.93 1.67 41.28
N ASP A 317 18.84 2.64 41.11
CA ASP A 317 19.30 3.54 42.17
C ASP A 317 18.10 4.30 42.79
N PHE A 318 17.14 4.75 41.97
CA PHE A 318 15.91 5.38 42.42
C PHE A 318 14.92 4.40 43.09
N ARG A 319 14.87 3.14 42.65
CA ARG A 319 14.11 2.09 43.33
C ARG A 319 14.68 1.79 44.70
N ASP A 320 16.00 1.70 44.86
CA ASP A 320 16.62 1.50 46.17
C ASP A 320 16.53 2.71 47.08
N TYR A 321 16.58 3.93 46.54
CA TYR A 321 16.17 5.13 47.27
C TYR A 321 14.76 4.99 47.85
N ARG A 322 13.76 4.60 47.04
CA ARG A 322 12.35 4.44 47.50
C ARG A 322 12.11 3.22 48.38
N ARG A 323 12.88 2.14 48.20
CA ARG A 323 12.72 0.84 48.89
C ARG A 323 13.43 0.78 50.24
N LEU A 324 14.63 1.37 50.34
CA LEU A 324 15.53 1.21 51.48
C LEU A 324 15.76 2.53 52.22
N HIS A 325 16.01 3.62 51.50
CA HIS A 325 16.47 4.88 52.11
C HIS A 325 15.33 5.82 52.54
N LYS A 326 14.27 5.96 51.75
CA LYS A 326 13.11 6.82 52.10
C LYS A 326 12.25 6.29 53.25
N PRO A 327 11.90 4.98 53.34
CA PRO A 327 10.97 4.49 54.37
C PRO A 327 11.35 4.82 55.83
N PRO A 328 12.62 4.66 56.30
CA PRO A 328 12.97 5.08 57.66
C PRO A 328 12.83 6.60 57.86
N LYS A 329 13.05 7.42 56.83
CA LYS A 329 12.88 8.88 56.93
C LYS A 329 11.41 9.32 57.03
N VAL A 330 10.49 8.56 56.45
CA VAL A 330 9.03 8.71 56.71
C VAL A 330 8.72 8.42 58.18
N GLN A 331 9.33 7.37 58.75
CA GLN A 331 9.14 7.02 60.16
C GLN A 331 9.77 8.05 61.11
N GLU A 332 10.96 8.57 60.82
CA GLU A 332 11.59 9.65 61.58
C GLU A 332 10.73 10.93 61.58
N LYS A 333 10.18 11.34 60.44
CA LYS A 333 9.24 12.46 60.36
C LYS A 333 8.01 12.24 61.26
N CYS A 334 7.40 11.05 61.20
CA CYS A 334 6.24 10.71 62.02
C CYS A 334 6.60 10.72 63.52
N GLN A 335 7.75 10.17 63.90
CA GLN A 335 8.23 10.16 65.29
C GLN A 335 8.50 11.58 65.82
N LEU A 336 9.02 12.48 64.98
CA LEU A 336 9.23 13.88 65.30
C LEU A 336 7.90 14.61 65.59
N GLU A 337 6.86 14.37 64.79
CA GLU A 337 5.51 14.90 65.02
C GLU A 337 4.87 14.31 66.29
N ILE A 338 5.10 13.02 66.58
CA ILE A 338 4.65 12.37 67.83
C ILE A 338 5.35 12.98 69.05
N ASN A 339 6.67 13.18 68.99
CA ASN A 339 7.46 13.78 70.07
C ASN A 339 6.97 15.20 70.39
N PHE A 340 6.76 16.02 69.36
CA PHE A 340 6.23 17.39 69.50
C PHE A 340 4.86 17.42 70.17
N ASN A 341 3.90 16.63 69.67
CA ASN A 341 2.55 16.59 70.22
C ASN A 341 2.50 16.05 71.65
N THR A 342 3.37 15.10 71.99
CA THR A 342 3.53 14.54 73.34
C THR A 342 4.09 15.58 74.31
N LEU A 343 5.19 16.24 73.94
CA LEU A 343 5.83 17.28 74.74
C LEU A 343 4.88 18.48 74.96
N GLN A 344 4.24 18.98 73.90
CA GLN A 344 3.29 20.08 73.99
C GLN A 344 2.09 19.75 74.90
N THR A 345 1.68 18.48 74.95
CA THR A 345 0.65 18.01 75.88
C THR A 345 1.16 17.89 77.32
N LYS A 346 2.38 17.35 77.55
CA LYS A 346 3.02 17.32 78.88
C LYS A 346 3.15 18.72 79.48
N LEU A 347 3.63 19.69 78.69
CA LEU A 347 3.84 21.07 79.14
C LEU A 347 2.50 21.77 79.47
N ARG A 348 1.49 21.64 78.60
CA ARG A 348 0.14 22.18 78.84
C ARG A 348 -0.49 21.62 80.11
N LEU A 349 -0.45 20.30 80.31
CA LEU A 349 -0.99 19.67 81.54
C LEU A 349 -0.22 20.08 82.81
N SER A 350 1.04 20.50 82.66
CA SER A 350 1.88 20.99 83.77
C SER A 350 1.74 22.51 84.02
N ASN A 351 0.84 23.21 83.31
CA ASN A 351 0.75 24.68 83.29
C ASN A 351 2.09 25.39 83.01
N ARG A 352 2.93 24.80 82.16
CA ARG A 352 4.22 25.36 81.74
C ARG A 352 4.10 26.05 80.37
N PRO A 353 5.01 26.97 80.01
CA PRO A 353 5.08 27.52 78.66
C PRO A 353 5.16 26.42 77.59
N ALA A 354 4.59 26.71 76.42
CA ALA A 354 4.67 25.84 75.25
C ALA A 354 6.12 25.69 74.76
N PHE A 355 6.46 24.53 74.18
CA PHE A 355 7.72 24.36 73.48
C PHE A 355 7.65 25.07 72.13
N MET A 356 8.73 25.77 71.77
CA MET A 356 8.92 26.41 70.48
C MET A 356 10.33 26.05 69.97
N PRO A 357 10.45 25.29 68.87
CA PRO A 357 11.73 24.92 68.29
C PRO A 357 12.57 26.11 67.82
N SER A 358 13.85 25.87 67.54
CA SER A 358 14.71 26.82 66.83
C SER A 358 14.12 27.22 65.45
N GLU A 359 14.47 28.43 65.00
CA GLU A 359 14.02 28.96 63.70
C GLU A 359 14.33 28.02 62.53
N GLY A 360 13.36 27.81 61.64
CA GLY A 360 13.46 26.87 60.52
C GLY A 360 13.37 25.38 60.88
N LYS A 361 13.18 25.03 62.17
CA LYS A 361 12.94 23.66 62.64
C LYS A 361 11.49 23.42 63.09
N MET A 362 10.52 24.27 62.73
CA MET A 362 9.13 24.04 63.11
C MET A 362 8.52 22.88 62.31
N VAL A 363 7.48 22.23 62.86
CA VAL A 363 6.75 21.15 62.18
C VAL A 363 6.16 21.60 60.83
N SER A 364 5.80 22.89 60.70
CA SER A 364 5.41 23.51 59.42
C SER A 364 6.53 23.45 58.37
N ASP A 365 7.74 23.79 58.79
CA ASP A 365 8.90 24.02 57.92
C ASP A 365 9.44 22.67 57.44
N ILE A 366 9.45 21.69 58.33
CA ILE A 366 9.74 20.28 58.04
C ILE A 366 8.72 19.71 57.05
N ASN A 367 7.44 20.04 57.20
CA ASN A 367 6.41 19.63 56.24
C ASN A 367 6.56 20.33 54.87
N GLY A 368 6.95 21.61 54.84
CA GLY A 368 7.25 22.32 53.60
C GLY A 368 8.48 21.79 52.86
N ALA A 369 9.56 21.51 53.60
CA ALA A 369 10.77 20.87 53.08
C ALA A 369 10.49 19.44 52.57
N TRP A 370 9.66 18.67 53.28
CA TRP A 370 9.21 17.35 52.86
C TRP A 370 8.33 17.41 51.58
N GLY A 371 7.41 18.37 51.48
CA GLY A 371 6.62 18.58 50.26
C GLY A 371 7.49 18.99 49.06
N SER A 372 8.57 19.73 49.30
CA SER A 372 9.57 20.08 48.28
C SER A 372 10.33 18.84 47.80
N LEU A 373 10.71 17.93 48.71
CA LEU A 373 11.30 16.64 48.38
C LEU A 373 10.35 15.78 47.52
N GLU A 374 9.07 15.69 47.89
CA GLU A 374 8.07 14.92 47.13
C GLU A 374 7.80 15.52 45.74
N GLY A 375 7.88 16.85 45.60
CA GLY A 375 7.88 17.53 44.30
C GLY A 375 9.08 17.15 43.43
N ALA A 376 10.29 17.17 44.01
CA ALA A 376 11.53 16.78 43.33
C ALA A 376 11.52 15.29 42.91
N GLU A 377 11.07 14.38 43.79
CA GLU A 377 10.88 12.96 43.49
C GLU A 377 9.95 12.74 42.30
N LYS A 378 8.78 13.39 42.31
CA LYS A 378 7.80 13.26 41.23
C LYS A 378 8.39 13.74 39.90
N GLY A 379 9.06 14.90 39.91
CA GLY A 379 9.73 15.45 38.73
C GLY A 379 10.93 14.62 38.25
N TYR A 380 11.51 13.78 39.11
CA TYR A 380 12.57 12.84 38.75
C TYR A 380 12.00 11.55 38.16
N GLU A 381 10.94 11.01 38.76
CA GLU A 381 10.21 9.84 38.25
C GLU A 381 9.61 10.10 36.85
N GLU A 382 8.97 11.25 36.65
CA GLU A 382 8.44 11.64 35.34
C GLU A 382 9.56 11.83 34.30
N TRP A 383 10.70 12.42 34.68
CA TRP A 383 11.86 12.58 33.79
C TRP A 383 12.51 11.23 33.43
N LEU A 384 12.81 10.37 34.41
CA LEU A 384 13.37 9.03 34.19
C LEU A 384 12.50 8.21 33.22
N LEU A 385 11.18 8.21 33.43
CA LEU A 385 10.24 7.46 32.60
C LEU A 385 10.06 8.08 31.20
N ASN A 386 10.23 9.39 31.03
CA ASN A 386 10.27 10.01 29.70
C ASN A 386 11.54 9.65 28.95
N GLU A 387 12.69 9.73 29.61
CA GLU A 387 14.00 9.52 29.00
C GLU A 387 14.26 8.05 28.64
N ILE A 388 13.85 7.10 29.49
CA ILE A 388 13.90 5.66 29.15
C ILE A 388 13.03 5.37 27.91
N ARG A 389 11.83 5.96 27.80
CA ARG A 389 10.98 5.81 26.61
C ARG A 389 11.56 6.50 25.37
N ARG A 390 12.33 7.59 25.52
CA ARG A 390 13.08 8.21 24.42
C ARG A 390 14.16 7.27 23.90
N LEU A 391 14.96 6.68 24.79
CA LEU A 391 16.01 5.73 24.44
C LEU A 391 15.46 4.42 23.85
N GLU A 392 14.36 3.87 24.40
CA GLU A 392 13.65 2.72 23.82
C GLU A 392 13.20 2.97 22.37
N ARG A 393 12.64 4.17 22.10
CA ARG A 393 12.27 4.57 20.74
C ARG A 393 13.50 4.72 19.84
N LEU A 394 14.57 5.35 20.33
CA LEU A 394 15.83 5.52 19.60
C LEU A 394 16.47 4.18 19.20
N ASP A 395 16.64 3.25 20.13
CA ASP A 395 17.22 1.93 19.84
C ASP A 395 16.35 1.12 18.86
N HIS A 396 15.01 1.20 19.00
CA HIS A 396 14.09 0.56 18.05
C HIS A 396 14.20 1.18 16.64
N LEU A 397 14.23 2.51 16.52
CA LEU A 397 14.38 3.21 15.25
C LEU A 397 15.75 2.94 14.61
N ALA A 398 16.83 2.98 15.39
CA ALA A 398 18.18 2.70 14.91
C ALA A 398 18.31 1.26 14.40
N GLN A 399 17.70 0.29 15.07
CA GLN A 399 17.67 -1.10 14.61
C GLN A 399 16.80 -1.27 13.36
N LYS A 400 15.64 -0.62 13.29
CA LYS A 400 14.75 -0.59 12.12
C LYS A 400 15.42 0.06 10.89
N PHE A 401 16.21 1.12 11.10
CA PHE A 401 17.06 1.75 10.09
C PHE A 401 18.13 0.77 9.60
N ARG A 402 18.93 0.18 10.51
CA ARG A 402 19.99 -0.79 10.16
C ARG A 402 19.45 -1.95 9.32
N GLN A 403 18.28 -2.49 9.68
CA GLN A 403 17.62 -3.56 8.92
C GLN A 403 17.13 -3.11 7.54
N LYS A 404 16.37 -2.00 7.46
CA LYS A 404 15.85 -1.50 6.18
C LYS A 404 16.96 -1.09 5.21
N ALA A 405 18.00 -0.41 5.70
CA ALA A 405 19.16 -0.01 4.92
C ALA A 405 19.91 -1.23 4.36
N ALA A 406 20.21 -2.25 5.17
CA ALA A 406 20.89 -3.45 4.70
C ALA A 406 20.06 -4.24 3.65
N ILE A 407 18.73 -4.31 3.82
CA ILE A 407 17.83 -4.96 2.86
C ILE A 407 17.69 -4.15 1.55
N HIS A 408 17.91 -2.83 1.59
CA HIS A 408 17.97 -2.01 0.39
C HIS A 408 19.31 -2.16 -0.34
N GLU A 409 20.43 -2.03 0.38
CA GLU A 409 21.80 -2.18 -0.14
C GLU A 409 22.01 -3.53 -0.84
N ALA A 410 21.52 -4.63 -0.23
CA ALA A 410 21.56 -5.98 -0.80
C ALA A 410 20.63 -6.19 -2.02
N TRP A 411 19.71 -5.26 -2.31
CA TRP A 411 18.94 -5.25 -3.55
C TRP A 411 19.58 -4.34 -4.62
N THR A 412 20.26 -3.26 -4.24
CA THR A 412 21.01 -2.41 -5.17
C THR A 412 22.30 -3.06 -5.70
N GLU A 413 22.84 -4.05 -4.99
CA GLU A 413 24.04 -4.79 -5.39
C GLU A 413 23.91 -5.37 -6.82
N GLY A 414 24.92 -5.10 -7.66
CA GLY A 414 24.96 -5.52 -9.08
C GLY A 414 23.99 -4.81 -10.03
N LYS A 415 23.03 -4.00 -9.55
CA LYS A 415 22.04 -3.31 -10.42
C LYS A 415 22.68 -2.26 -11.31
N GLU A 416 23.66 -1.50 -10.81
CA GLU A 416 24.41 -0.53 -11.61
C GLU A 416 25.17 -1.19 -12.77
N GLU A 417 25.84 -2.32 -12.51
CA GLU A 417 26.55 -3.08 -13.55
C GLU A 417 25.59 -3.65 -14.59
N MET A 418 24.39 -4.09 -14.18
CA MET A 418 23.33 -4.51 -15.09
C MET A 418 22.87 -3.36 -16.00
N LEU A 419 22.68 -2.16 -15.45
CA LEU A 419 22.25 -0.98 -16.20
C LEU A 419 23.33 -0.44 -17.16
N GLN A 420 24.61 -0.56 -16.80
CA GLN A 420 25.74 -0.09 -17.61
C GLN A 420 26.08 -0.97 -18.83
N LYS A 421 25.52 -2.18 -18.92
CA LYS A 421 25.79 -3.09 -20.05
C LYS A 421 25.25 -2.54 -21.37
N ARG A 422 26.05 -2.71 -22.43
CA ARG A 422 25.76 -2.30 -23.82
C ARG A 422 25.30 -3.47 -24.70
N ASP A 423 24.59 -4.40 -24.07
CA ASP A 423 23.96 -5.58 -24.69
C ASP A 423 23.02 -5.23 -25.86
N PHE A 424 22.47 -4.02 -25.86
CA PHE A 424 21.64 -3.50 -26.95
C PHE A 424 22.40 -3.16 -28.24
N GLU A 425 23.68 -2.81 -28.20
CA GLU A 425 24.45 -2.39 -29.39
C GLU A 425 24.68 -3.54 -30.39
N THR A 426 24.55 -4.79 -29.93
CA THR A 426 24.69 -6.01 -30.73
C THR A 426 23.43 -6.88 -30.76
N ALA A 427 22.28 -6.35 -30.36
CA ALA A 427 21.02 -7.09 -30.28
C ALA A 427 20.28 -7.19 -31.62
N SER A 428 19.60 -8.31 -31.89
CA SER A 428 18.62 -8.39 -32.98
C SER A 428 17.31 -7.67 -32.62
N LEU A 429 16.42 -7.46 -33.59
CA LEU A 429 15.10 -6.84 -33.34
C LEU A 429 14.22 -7.67 -32.38
N SER A 430 14.38 -9.00 -32.32
CA SER A 430 13.74 -9.83 -31.30
C SER A 430 14.40 -9.69 -29.93
N ASP A 431 15.74 -9.56 -29.87
CA ASP A 431 16.47 -9.47 -28.62
C ASP A 431 16.28 -8.11 -27.95
N ILE A 432 16.30 -7.02 -28.70
CA ILE A 432 16.05 -5.66 -28.18
C ILE A 432 14.65 -5.56 -27.57
N LYS A 433 13.64 -6.18 -28.20
CA LYS A 433 12.26 -6.27 -27.69
C LYS A 433 12.15 -7.15 -26.44
N ALA A 434 12.99 -8.18 -26.31
CA ALA A 434 13.08 -8.97 -25.09
C ALA A 434 13.83 -8.23 -23.96
N LEU A 435 14.85 -7.42 -24.29
CA LEU A 435 15.57 -6.56 -23.35
C LEU A 435 14.69 -5.43 -22.83
N LEU A 436 13.91 -4.78 -23.69
CA LEU A 436 12.93 -3.75 -23.29
C LEU A 436 11.93 -4.28 -22.28
N LYS A 437 11.32 -5.46 -22.52
CA LYS A 437 10.39 -6.08 -21.54
C LYS A 437 11.05 -6.47 -20.22
N LYS A 438 12.33 -6.86 -20.23
CA LYS A 438 13.10 -7.08 -18.99
C LYS A 438 13.39 -5.76 -18.27
N HIS A 439 13.59 -4.67 -19.01
CA HIS A 439 13.85 -3.34 -18.48
C HIS A 439 12.58 -2.70 -17.89
N GLU A 440 11.43 -2.81 -18.56
CA GLU A 440 10.10 -2.44 -18.05
C GLU A 440 9.77 -3.17 -16.74
N ALA A 441 10.06 -4.48 -16.67
CA ALA A 441 9.90 -5.27 -15.44
C ALA A 441 10.83 -4.79 -14.31
N PHE A 442 12.03 -4.30 -14.64
CA PHE A 442 12.96 -3.70 -13.67
C PHE A 442 12.53 -2.29 -13.24
N GLU A 443 12.02 -1.45 -14.15
CA GLU A 443 11.43 -0.15 -13.83
C GLU A 443 10.23 -0.29 -12.88
N SER A 444 9.46 -1.39 -13.00
CA SER A 444 8.37 -1.74 -12.08
C SER A 444 8.87 -2.17 -10.68
N ASP A 445 9.92 -3.00 -10.60
CA ASP A 445 10.58 -3.40 -9.34
C ASP A 445 11.21 -2.17 -8.63
N LEU A 446 11.85 -1.30 -9.40
CA LEU A 446 12.39 0.00 -8.95
C LEU A 446 11.27 0.89 -8.39
N ALA A 447 10.15 1.07 -9.09
CA ALA A 447 9.02 1.84 -8.60
C ALA A 447 8.43 1.28 -7.29
N ALA A 448 8.39 -0.05 -7.13
CA ALA A 448 7.96 -0.71 -5.89
C ALA A 448 8.94 -0.53 -4.72
N HIS A 449 10.19 -0.13 -4.98
CA HIS A 449 11.22 0.09 -3.95
C HIS A 449 11.33 1.55 -3.47
N GLN A 450 10.68 2.51 -4.14
CA GLN A 450 10.64 3.94 -3.76
C GLN A 450 10.21 4.16 -2.29
N ASP A 451 9.07 3.60 -1.90
CA ASP A 451 8.53 3.65 -0.52
C ASP A 451 9.54 3.15 0.53
N ARG A 452 10.42 2.21 0.17
CA ARG A 452 11.46 1.72 1.08
C ARG A 452 12.54 2.77 1.34
N VAL A 453 12.92 3.54 0.32
CA VAL A 453 13.91 4.63 0.44
C VAL A 453 13.33 5.79 1.24
N GLU A 454 12.09 6.19 0.94
CA GLU A 454 11.37 7.23 1.68
C GLU A 454 11.24 6.87 3.17
N GLN A 455 10.92 5.61 3.49
CA GLN A 455 10.90 5.13 4.88
C GLN A 455 12.29 5.07 5.54
N ILE A 456 13.37 4.83 4.80
CA ILE A 456 14.74 4.87 5.34
C ILE A 456 15.11 6.32 5.70
N ALA A 457 14.81 7.27 4.81
CA ALA A 457 15.04 8.70 5.02
C ALA A 457 14.20 9.26 6.19
N ALA A 458 12.90 8.91 6.26
CA ALA A 458 12.03 9.33 7.35
C ALA A 458 12.50 8.82 8.72
N ILE A 459 13.00 7.58 8.82
CA ILE A 459 13.56 7.04 10.08
C ILE A 459 14.89 7.72 10.42
N ALA A 460 15.74 8.03 9.45
CA ALA A 460 16.97 8.80 9.68
C ALA A 460 16.65 10.22 10.21
N GLN A 461 15.64 10.88 9.66
CA GLN A 461 15.15 12.16 10.17
C GLN A 461 14.59 12.03 11.60
N GLU A 462 13.74 11.02 11.88
CA GLU A 462 13.18 10.78 13.23
C GLU A 462 14.29 10.52 14.28
N LEU A 463 15.40 9.89 13.88
CA LEU A 463 16.59 9.72 14.74
C LEU A 463 17.34 11.03 15.02
N ASN A 464 17.38 11.96 14.05
CA ASN A 464 17.96 13.30 14.24
C ASN A 464 17.09 14.17 15.13
N GLU A 465 15.77 14.18 14.93
CA GLU A 465 14.80 14.93 15.74
C GLU A 465 14.75 14.47 17.21
N LEU A 466 15.35 13.31 17.51
CA LEU A 466 15.48 12.74 18.85
C LEU A 466 16.92 12.76 19.38
N ASP A 467 17.85 13.48 18.76
CA ASP A 467 19.26 13.59 19.17
C ASP A 467 19.95 12.23 19.40
N TYR A 468 19.93 11.35 18.39
CA TYR A 468 20.60 10.04 18.44
C TYR A 468 22.13 10.17 18.37
N TYR A 469 22.86 9.50 19.26
CA TYR A 469 24.32 9.65 19.41
C TYR A 469 25.14 9.31 18.15
N ASP A 470 24.63 8.42 17.30
CA ASP A 470 25.26 7.97 16.04
C ASP A 470 24.51 8.50 14.80
N SER A 471 23.73 9.57 14.96
CA SER A 471 23.08 10.30 13.86
C SER A 471 24.03 10.66 12.71
N PRO A 472 25.29 11.10 12.92
CA PRO A 472 26.21 11.38 11.82
C PRO A 472 26.45 10.18 10.90
N SER A 473 26.59 8.97 11.45
CA SER A 473 26.79 7.74 10.66
C SER A 473 25.50 7.28 9.97
N VAL A 474 24.36 7.42 10.66
CA VAL A 474 23.02 7.17 10.10
C VAL A 474 22.77 8.07 8.88
N ASN A 475 23.03 9.37 9.02
CA ASN A 475 22.87 10.37 7.96
C ASN A 475 23.84 10.12 6.80
N ALA A 476 25.12 9.86 7.09
CA ALA A 476 26.10 9.54 6.05
C ALA A 476 25.73 8.26 5.27
N ARG A 477 25.11 7.27 5.91
CA ARG A 477 24.59 6.05 5.23
C ARG A 477 23.31 6.34 4.45
N CYS A 478 22.38 7.11 5.01
CA CYS A 478 21.15 7.49 4.35
C CYS A 478 21.43 8.31 3.08
N GLN A 479 22.34 9.28 3.15
CA GLN A 479 22.74 10.09 2.00
C GLN A 479 23.30 9.21 0.88
N ARG A 480 24.22 8.28 1.16
CA ARG A 480 24.73 7.34 0.15
C ARG A 480 23.64 6.49 -0.51
N ILE A 481 22.63 6.07 0.26
CA ILE A 481 21.48 5.33 -0.28
C ILE A 481 20.65 6.22 -1.22
N CYS A 482 20.40 7.48 -0.86
CA CYS A 482 19.71 8.44 -1.72
C CYS A 482 20.53 8.79 -2.98
N ASP A 483 21.83 9.08 -2.84
CA ASP A 483 22.74 9.36 -3.95
C ASP A 483 22.79 8.18 -4.96
N GLN A 484 22.85 6.95 -4.43
CA GLN A 484 22.82 5.72 -5.23
C GLN A 484 21.46 5.48 -5.89
N TRP A 485 20.36 5.82 -5.20
CA TRP A 485 19.00 5.71 -5.73
C TRP A 485 18.77 6.67 -6.91
N ASP A 486 19.15 7.93 -6.75
CA ASP A 486 19.04 8.95 -7.81
C ASP A 486 19.95 8.61 -9.00
N ALA A 487 21.15 8.07 -8.74
CA ALA A 487 22.04 7.54 -9.77
C ALA A 487 21.42 6.33 -10.50
N LEU A 488 20.82 5.37 -9.79
CA LEU A 488 20.11 4.23 -10.38
C LEU A 488 18.93 4.69 -11.23
N GLY A 489 18.13 5.64 -10.77
CA GLY A 489 17.03 6.23 -11.56
C GLY A 489 17.54 6.87 -12.86
N ALA A 490 18.55 7.73 -12.78
CA ALA A 490 19.15 8.40 -13.94
C ALA A 490 19.81 7.41 -14.93
N MET A 491 20.42 6.32 -14.44
CA MET A 491 21.00 5.27 -15.28
C MET A 491 19.93 4.37 -15.90
N THR A 492 18.83 4.14 -15.20
CA THR A 492 17.66 3.41 -15.72
C THR A 492 17.02 4.17 -16.87
N GLN A 493 16.77 5.48 -16.72
CA GLN A 493 16.24 6.32 -17.80
C GLN A 493 17.17 6.34 -19.02
N LYS A 494 18.48 6.56 -18.83
CA LYS A 494 19.47 6.55 -19.93
C LYS A 494 19.49 5.22 -20.68
N ARG A 495 19.35 4.09 -19.98
CA ARG A 495 19.24 2.77 -20.60
C ARG A 495 17.92 2.61 -21.36
N SER A 496 16.80 3.07 -20.78
CA SER A 496 15.48 3.03 -21.42
C SER A 496 15.47 3.82 -22.75
N GLU A 497 16.02 5.05 -22.74
CA GLU A 497 16.19 5.88 -23.95
C GLU A 497 17.10 5.22 -25.00
N ALA A 498 18.20 4.57 -24.58
CA ALA A 498 19.11 3.87 -25.49
C ALA A 498 18.48 2.62 -26.11
N LEU A 499 17.74 1.83 -25.31
CA LEU A 499 16.99 0.67 -25.77
C LEU A 499 15.92 1.06 -26.79
N GLN A 500 15.09 2.07 -26.48
CA GLN A 500 14.02 2.56 -27.35
C GLN A 500 14.57 3.13 -28.67
N ARG A 501 15.67 3.90 -28.63
CA ARG A 501 16.34 4.40 -29.84
C ARG A 501 16.84 3.25 -30.71
N THR A 502 17.40 2.21 -30.10
CA THR A 502 17.95 1.05 -30.83
C THR A 502 16.83 0.21 -31.45
N GLU A 503 15.71 0.03 -30.75
CA GLU A 503 14.50 -0.59 -31.29
C GLU A 503 13.98 0.18 -32.51
N GLN A 504 13.78 1.50 -32.40
CA GLN A 504 13.27 2.34 -33.51
C GLN A 504 14.17 2.28 -34.75
N LEU A 505 15.50 2.28 -34.57
CA LEU A 505 16.46 2.12 -35.67
C LEU A 505 16.31 0.74 -36.35
N LEU A 506 16.22 -0.33 -35.56
CA LEU A 506 16.06 -1.69 -36.07
C LEU A 506 14.70 -1.89 -36.75
N GLU A 507 13.59 -1.38 -36.19
CA GLU A 507 12.27 -1.39 -36.86
C GLU A 507 12.26 -0.61 -38.18
N THR A 508 12.96 0.52 -38.25
CA THR A 508 13.09 1.30 -39.49
C THR A 508 13.84 0.50 -40.55
N ILE A 509 14.92 -0.18 -40.18
CA ILE A 509 15.69 -1.04 -41.09
C ILE A 509 14.86 -2.25 -41.55
N ASP A 510 14.15 -2.91 -40.64
CA ASP A 510 13.27 -4.07 -40.90
C ASP A 510 12.16 -3.70 -41.90
N GLN A 511 11.49 -2.56 -41.68
CA GLN A 511 10.45 -2.03 -42.56
C GLN A 511 10.98 -1.62 -43.95
N LEU A 512 12.20 -1.08 -44.05
CA LEU A 512 12.84 -0.77 -45.33
C LEU A 512 13.28 -2.04 -46.07
N TYR A 513 13.80 -3.06 -45.38
CA TYR A 513 14.09 -4.37 -45.98
C TYR A 513 12.82 -5.02 -46.54
N LEU A 514 11.69 -4.90 -45.82
CA LEU A 514 10.39 -5.42 -46.27
C LEU A 514 9.86 -4.65 -47.49
N GLU A 515 9.99 -3.31 -47.54
CA GLU A 515 9.62 -2.53 -48.72
C GLU A 515 10.48 -2.91 -49.94
N PHE A 516 11.80 -3.02 -49.75
CA PHE A 516 12.72 -3.47 -50.80
C PHE A 516 12.28 -4.83 -51.36
N ALA A 517 12.02 -5.83 -50.50
CA ALA A 517 11.62 -7.16 -50.93
C ALA A 517 10.28 -7.14 -51.70
N LYS A 518 9.30 -6.38 -51.20
CA LYS A 518 7.98 -6.21 -51.81
C LYS A 518 8.02 -5.59 -53.21
N ARG A 519 9.01 -4.73 -53.49
CA ARG A 519 9.17 -4.05 -54.79
C ARG A 519 10.13 -4.79 -55.72
N ALA A 520 11.21 -5.34 -55.18
CA ALA A 520 12.20 -6.12 -55.93
C ALA A 520 11.61 -7.39 -56.56
N ALA A 521 10.71 -8.11 -55.88
CA ALA A 521 10.11 -9.32 -56.41
C ALA A 521 9.28 -9.10 -57.71
N PRO A 522 8.25 -8.23 -57.75
CA PRO A 522 7.50 -7.98 -58.99
C PRO A 522 8.38 -7.31 -60.07
N PHE A 523 9.32 -6.45 -59.69
CA PHE A 523 10.25 -5.83 -60.66
C PHE A 523 11.20 -6.86 -61.28
N ASN A 524 11.67 -7.84 -60.51
CA ASN A 524 12.45 -8.97 -61.01
C ASN A 524 11.66 -9.81 -62.02
N ASN A 525 10.41 -10.15 -61.68
CA ASN A 525 9.55 -10.93 -62.57
C ASN A 525 9.21 -10.18 -63.86
N TRP A 526 9.04 -8.85 -63.79
CA TRP A 526 8.90 -8.00 -64.98
C TRP A 526 10.17 -8.02 -65.84
N MET A 527 11.38 -7.94 -65.24
CA MET A 527 12.62 -8.07 -66.01
C MET A 527 12.80 -9.45 -66.64
N GLU A 528 12.33 -10.51 -65.99
CA GLU A 528 12.39 -11.88 -66.53
C GLU A 528 11.46 -12.05 -67.73
N GLY A 529 10.18 -11.65 -67.61
CA GLY A 529 9.25 -11.62 -68.74
C GLY A 529 9.73 -10.72 -69.88
N ALA A 530 10.26 -9.53 -69.56
CA ALA A 530 10.85 -8.64 -70.56
C ALA A 530 12.08 -9.24 -71.28
N MET A 531 12.87 -10.09 -70.63
CA MET A 531 13.95 -10.82 -71.33
C MET A 531 13.37 -11.91 -72.24
N GLU A 532 12.31 -12.61 -71.82
CA GLU A 532 11.61 -13.63 -72.61
C GLU A 532 10.94 -13.01 -73.86
N ASP A 533 10.13 -11.96 -73.70
CA ASP A 533 9.43 -11.24 -74.78
C ASP A 533 10.40 -10.67 -75.85
N LEU A 534 11.57 -10.19 -75.44
CA LEU A 534 12.59 -9.66 -76.35
C LEU A 534 13.34 -10.78 -77.10
N GLN A 535 13.43 -11.98 -76.53
CA GLN A 535 14.12 -13.13 -77.11
C GLN A 535 13.18 -14.08 -77.89
N ASP A 536 11.86 -13.93 -77.78
CA ASP A 536 10.85 -14.76 -78.44
C ASP A 536 11.02 -14.83 -79.97
N THR A 537 10.92 -16.04 -80.54
CA THR A 537 11.12 -16.30 -81.97
C THR A 537 9.81 -16.18 -82.75
N PHE A 538 9.60 -15.02 -83.39
CA PHE A 538 8.41 -14.73 -84.19
C PHE A 538 8.51 -15.26 -85.62
N ILE A 539 7.37 -15.67 -86.19
CA ILE A 539 7.18 -16.04 -87.60
C ILE A 539 6.03 -15.19 -88.14
N VAL A 540 6.22 -14.58 -89.32
CA VAL A 540 5.24 -13.68 -89.96
C VAL A 540 5.17 -13.95 -91.47
N HIS A 541 4.00 -13.72 -92.06
CA HIS A 541 3.73 -13.99 -93.48
C HIS A 541 3.16 -12.78 -94.24
N THR A 542 2.84 -11.72 -93.51
CA THR A 542 2.28 -10.45 -93.99
C THR A 542 3.00 -9.24 -93.40
N ILE A 543 2.84 -8.08 -94.04
CA ILE A 543 3.36 -6.79 -93.53
C ILE A 543 2.59 -6.33 -92.29
N GLU A 544 1.29 -6.66 -92.18
CA GLU A 544 0.41 -6.20 -91.11
C GLU A 544 0.79 -6.84 -89.76
N GLU A 545 1.15 -8.13 -89.75
CA GLU A 545 1.66 -8.84 -88.56
C GLU A 545 2.95 -8.22 -88.03
N ILE A 546 3.95 -7.98 -88.89
CA ILE A 546 5.24 -7.41 -88.48
C ILE A 546 5.13 -5.93 -88.08
N GLN A 547 4.19 -5.19 -88.66
CA GLN A 547 3.84 -3.83 -88.18
C GLN A 547 3.15 -3.87 -86.81
N GLY A 548 2.32 -4.88 -86.53
CA GLY A 548 1.77 -5.15 -85.20
C GLY A 548 2.87 -5.39 -84.15
N LEU A 549 3.79 -6.31 -84.43
CA LEU A 549 4.94 -6.60 -83.56
C LEU A 549 5.85 -5.38 -83.36
N SER A 550 6.12 -4.61 -84.42
CA SER A 550 6.90 -3.36 -84.32
C SER A 550 6.20 -2.33 -83.44
N THR A 551 4.88 -2.18 -83.57
CA THR A 551 4.08 -1.26 -82.75
C THR A 551 4.06 -1.68 -81.28
N ALA A 552 3.95 -2.99 -81.00
CA ALA A 552 4.04 -3.53 -79.65
C ALA A 552 5.43 -3.31 -79.03
N HIS A 553 6.50 -3.43 -79.82
CA HIS A 553 7.86 -3.16 -79.33
C HIS A 553 8.10 -1.68 -79.03
N GLU A 554 7.57 -0.75 -79.84
CA GLU A 554 7.58 0.69 -79.51
C GLU A 554 6.80 1.01 -78.22
N GLN A 555 5.64 0.37 -78.03
CA GLN A 555 4.87 0.50 -76.78
C GLN A 555 5.64 -0.04 -75.57
N PHE A 556 6.33 -1.18 -75.70
CA PHE A 556 7.22 -1.69 -74.67
C PHE A 556 8.35 -0.71 -74.35
N LYS A 557 9.05 -0.18 -75.38
CA LYS A 557 10.14 0.80 -75.20
C LYS A 557 9.67 2.07 -74.47
N ALA A 558 8.43 2.49 -74.66
CA ALA A 558 7.84 3.62 -73.93
C ALA A 558 7.69 3.38 -72.41
N THR A 559 7.66 2.12 -71.94
CA THR A 559 7.60 1.80 -70.49
C THR A 559 8.97 1.82 -69.79
N LEU A 560 10.07 1.67 -70.54
CA LEU A 560 11.42 1.57 -69.99
C LEU A 560 11.86 2.75 -69.10
N PRO A 561 11.48 4.02 -69.37
CA PRO A 561 11.82 5.13 -68.47
C PRO A 561 11.13 5.03 -67.10
N GLU A 562 9.91 4.48 -67.05
CA GLU A 562 9.19 4.26 -65.78
C GLU A 562 9.77 3.06 -65.02
N ALA A 563 10.16 2.01 -65.74
CA ALA A 563 10.88 0.86 -65.16
C ALA A 563 12.25 1.26 -64.58
N ASP A 564 13.02 2.15 -65.23
CA ASP A 564 14.28 2.64 -64.67
C ASP A 564 14.05 3.49 -63.41
N LYS A 565 12.97 4.27 -63.38
CA LYS A 565 12.56 5.05 -62.19
C LYS A 565 12.19 4.14 -61.01
N GLU A 566 11.51 3.03 -61.26
CA GLU A 566 11.23 2.02 -60.22
C GLU A 566 12.51 1.33 -59.75
N ARG A 567 13.42 0.95 -60.66
CA ARG A 567 14.76 0.45 -60.32
C ARG A 567 15.53 1.43 -59.43
N GLN A 568 15.56 2.71 -59.80
CA GLN A 568 16.22 3.76 -59.02
C GLN A 568 15.61 3.90 -57.62
N ALA A 569 14.29 3.80 -57.48
CA ALA A 569 13.62 3.84 -56.18
C ALA A 569 13.93 2.61 -55.32
N ILE A 570 13.94 1.40 -55.89
CA ILE A 570 14.33 0.15 -55.21
C ILE A 570 15.78 0.23 -54.71
N LEU A 571 16.70 0.74 -55.52
CA LEU A 571 18.09 0.98 -55.11
C LEU A 571 18.20 2.07 -54.03
N GLY A 572 17.35 3.10 -54.10
CA GLY A 572 17.26 4.16 -53.09
C GLY A 572 16.96 3.63 -51.69
N ILE A 573 16.01 2.67 -51.56
CA ILE A 573 15.69 2.02 -50.28
C ILE A 573 16.93 1.33 -49.69
N HIS A 574 17.62 0.52 -50.49
CA HIS A 574 18.83 -0.19 -50.05
C HIS A 574 19.96 0.77 -49.63
N ASN A 575 20.14 1.87 -50.37
CA ASN A 575 21.15 2.89 -50.05
C ASN A 575 20.83 3.61 -48.73
N GLU A 576 19.55 3.88 -48.43
CA GLU A 576 19.15 4.50 -47.16
C GLU A 576 19.36 3.53 -45.97
N ILE A 577 19.10 2.22 -46.13
CA ILE A 577 19.45 1.20 -45.12
C ILE A 577 20.96 1.23 -44.84
N ALA A 578 21.79 1.16 -45.89
CA ALA A 578 23.24 1.17 -45.74
C ALA A 578 23.75 2.44 -45.03
N LYS A 579 23.15 3.59 -45.35
CA LYS A 579 23.41 4.90 -44.72
C LYS A 579 23.00 4.93 -43.24
N ILE A 580 21.86 4.36 -42.87
CA ILE A 580 21.43 4.25 -41.45
C ILE A 580 22.42 3.37 -40.68
N VAL A 581 22.75 2.19 -41.20
CA VAL A 581 23.72 1.25 -40.60
C VAL A 581 25.10 1.91 -40.42
N GLN A 582 25.60 2.59 -41.45
CA GLN A 582 26.90 3.29 -41.40
C GLN A 582 26.88 4.48 -40.42
N THR A 583 25.77 5.21 -40.30
CA THR A 583 25.66 6.36 -39.38
C THR A 583 25.64 5.91 -37.93
N TYR A 584 24.76 4.95 -37.60
CA TYR A 584 24.49 4.55 -36.22
C TYR A 584 25.31 3.33 -35.75
N HIS A 585 26.16 2.76 -36.61
CA HIS A 585 27.05 1.63 -36.32
C HIS A 585 26.30 0.38 -35.79
N VAL A 586 25.03 0.22 -36.19
CA VAL A 586 24.15 -0.89 -35.77
C VAL A 586 24.65 -2.19 -36.39
N ASN A 587 24.94 -3.20 -35.56
CA ASN A 587 25.62 -4.42 -35.98
C ASN A 587 24.68 -5.45 -36.65
N MET A 588 23.97 -5.02 -37.70
CA MET A 588 23.06 -5.85 -38.48
C MET A 588 23.77 -6.34 -39.76
N ALA A 589 23.90 -7.65 -39.92
CA ALA A 589 24.47 -8.24 -41.14
C ALA A 589 23.64 -7.79 -42.37
N GLY A 590 24.32 -7.27 -43.39
CA GLY A 590 23.71 -6.55 -44.53
C GLY A 590 22.98 -7.43 -45.56
N ILE A 591 22.25 -8.45 -45.11
CA ILE A 591 21.50 -9.40 -45.92
C ILE A 591 20.01 -9.22 -45.61
N ASN A 592 19.20 -9.01 -46.63
CA ASN A 592 17.75 -8.84 -46.47
C ASN A 592 17.11 -10.19 -46.07
N PRO A 593 16.37 -10.29 -44.93
CA PRO A 593 15.77 -11.55 -44.49
C PRO A 593 14.54 -11.98 -45.31
N TYR A 594 13.97 -11.10 -46.14
CA TYR A 594 12.70 -11.34 -46.85
C TYR A 594 12.85 -11.66 -48.35
N THR A 595 14.04 -11.51 -48.93
CA THR A 595 14.29 -11.86 -50.34
C THR A 595 15.74 -12.26 -50.57
N THR A 596 15.96 -13.21 -51.47
CA THR A 596 17.29 -13.60 -51.97
C THR A 596 17.81 -12.63 -53.05
N ILE A 597 16.91 -11.87 -53.69
CA ILE A 597 17.25 -10.95 -54.79
C ILE A 597 18.09 -9.79 -54.24
N ASN A 598 19.31 -9.63 -54.75
CA ASN A 598 20.20 -8.54 -54.35
C ASN A 598 20.30 -7.42 -55.40
N THR A 599 20.86 -6.28 -55.00
CA THR A 599 21.00 -5.09 -55.85
C THR A 599 21.94 -5.28 -57.03
N GLN A 600 22.87 -6.24 -56.99
CA GLN A 600 23.76 -6.55 -58.11
C GLN A 600 23.01 -7.33 -59.19
N GLU A 601 22.20 -8.33 -58.81
CA GLU A 601 21.33 -9.09 -59.72
C GLU A 601 20.30 -8.20 -60.42
N ILE A 602 19.67 -7.27 -59.70
CA ILE A 602 18.71 -6.32 -60.27
C ILE A 602 19.37 -5.49 -61.39
N ASN A 603 20.57 -4.95 -61.14
CA ASN A 603 21.30 -4.20 -62.16
C ASN A 603 21.76 -5.10 -63.32
N ALA A 604 22.27 -6.31 -63.04
CA ALA A 604 22.71 -7.24 -64.07
C ALA A 604 21.57 -7.76 -64.97
N LYS A 605 20.33 -7.87 -64.47
CA LYS A 605 19.14 -8.18 -65.28
C LYS A 605 18.68 -6.94 -66.07
N TRP A 606 18.69 -5.77 -65.45
CA TRP A 606 18.36 -4.51 -66.13
C TRP A 606 19.26 -4.21 -67.32
N ASP A 607 20.58 -4.39 -67.15
CA ASP A 607 21.55 -4.15 -68.23
C ASP A 607 21.41 -5.17 -69.38
N LYS A 608 20.96 -6.40 -69.09
CA LYS A 608 20.56 -7.38 -70.13
C LYS A 608 19.32 -6.93 -70.89
N VAL A 609 18.26 -6.49 -70.22
CA VAL A 609 17.05 -5.95 -70.88
C VAL A 609 17.43 -4.78 -71.79
N LYS A 610 18.25 -3.83 -71.30
CA LYS A 610 18.77 -2.72 -72.12
C LYS A 610 19.59 -3.16 -73.32
N HIS A 611 20.32 -4.28 -73.24
CA HIS A 611 21.10 -4.80 -74.35
C HIS A 611 20.27 -5.55 -75.39
N LEU A 612 19.19 -6.22 -74.96
CA LEU A 612 18.27 -6.96 -75.85
C LEU A 612 17.36 -6.04 -76.68
N VAL A 613 16.97 -4.87 -76.16
CA VAL A 613 16.08 -3.93 -76.87
C VAL A 613 16.63 -3.53 -78.26
N PRO A 614 17.87 -3.02 -78.41
CA PRO A 614 18.42 -2.71 -79.74
C PRO A 614 18.57 -3.93 -80.67
N GLN A 615 18.72 -5.15 -80.11
CA GLN A 615 18.76 -6.37 -80.92
C GLN A 615 17.37 -6.73 -81.46
N ARG A 616 16.32 -6.54 -80.65
CA ARG A 616 14.92 -6.75 -81.05
C ARG A 616 14.48 -5.73 -82.10
N ASP A 617 14.86 -4.46 -81.93
CA ASP A 617 14.69 -3.41 -82.95
C ASP A 617 15.28 -3.83 -84.30
N GLN A 618 16.53 -4.26 -84.33
CA GLN A 618 17.21 -4.69 -85.56
C GLN A 618 16.53 -5.90 -86.22
N ALA A 619 16.15 -6.92 -85.42
CA ALA A 619 15.47 -8.11 -85.93
C ALA A 619 14.08 -7.78 -86.54
N LEU A 620 13.32 -6.87 -85.93
CA LEU A 620 12.03 -6.41 -86.45
C LEU A 620 12.20 -5.60 -87.75
N ILE A 621 13.24 -4.77 -87.86
CA ILE A 621 13.58 -4.02 -89.07
C ILE A 621 13.95 -4.96 -90.23
N GLU A 622 14.77 -5.98 -89.97
CA GLU A 622 15.19 -6.96 -90.99
C GLU A 622 14.01 -7.81 -91.49
N GLU A 623 13.11 -8.25 -90.61
CA GLU A 623 11.90 -8.97 -91.01
C GLU A 623 10.90 -8.05 -91.74
N HIS A 624 10.72 -6.81 -91.30
CA HIS A 624 9.86 -5.83 -92.00
C HIS A 624 10.35 -5.60 -93.44
N ALA A 625 11.66 -5.42 -93.62
CA ALA A 625 12.28 -5.30 -94.94
C ALA A 625 12.06 -6.56 -95.80
N ARG A 626 12.14 -7.76 -95.21
CA ARG A 626 11.84 -9.03 -95.90
C ARG A 626 10.39 -9.11 -96.35
N GLN A 627 9.43 -8.85 -95.46
CA GLN A 627 8.00 -8.89 -95.79
C GLN A 627 7.60 -7.79 -96.79
N GLN A 628 8.24 -6.62 -96.74
CA GLN A 628 8.09 -5.55 -97.72
C GLN A 628 8.61 -5.97 -99.11
N ASN A 629 9.73 -6.71 -99.18
CA ASN A 629 10.22 -7.30 -100.42
C ASN A 629 9.28 -8.42 -100.93
N ASN A 630 8.73 -9.25 -100.04
CA ASN A 630 7.82 -10.34 -100.41
C ASN A 630 6.52 -9.80 -101.04
N GLU A 631 5.89 -8.78 -100.46
CA GLU A 631 4.74 -8.10 -101.06
C GLU A 631 5.09 -7.40 -102.39
N ARG A 632 6.31 -6.85 -102.51
CA ARG A 632 6.79 -6.29 -103.79
C ARG A 632 6.89 -7.37 -104.88
N LEU A 633 7.47 -8.53 -104.57
CA LEU A 633 7.55 -9.67 -105.50
C LEU A 633 6.15 -10.15 -105.91
N ARG A 634 5.25 -10.38 -104.93
CA ARG A 634 3.84 -10.73 -105.20
C ARG A 634 3.20 -9.74 -106.19
N ARG A 635 3.38 -8.44 -106.00
CA ARG A 635 2.85 -7.39 -106.90
C ARG A 635 3.52 -7.36 -108.27
N GLN A 636 4.83 -7.60 -108.37
CA GLN A 636 5.55 -7.63 -109.66
C GLN A 636 5.01 -8.75 -110.56
N PHE A 637 5.00 -9.99 -110.05
CA PHE A 637 4.42 -11.13 -110.75
C PHE A 637 2.96 -10.88 -111.13
N ALA A 638 2.14 -10.38 -110.19
CA ALA A 638 0.72 -10.13 -110.45
C ALA A 638 0.49 -9.06 -111.55
N ASN A 639 1.25 -7.97 -111.54
CA ASN A 639 1.17 -6.93 -112.56
C ASN A 639 1.51 -7.47 -113.96
N GLN A 640 2.47 -8.40 -114.07
CA GLN A 640 2.80 -9.06 -115.33
C GLN A 640 1.72 -10.09 -115.71
N ALA A 641 1.33 -11.00 -114.80
CA ALA A 641 0.36 -12.06 -115.05
C ALA A 641 -1.03 -11.53 -115.43
N ASN A 642 -1.51 -10.46 -114.77
CA ASN A 642 -2.78 -9.80 -115.06
C ASN A 642 -2.83 -9.12 -116.44
N VAL A 643 -1.68 -8.90 -117.09
CA VAL A 643 -1.60 -8.41 -118.49
C VAL A 643 -1.40 -9.57 -119.47
N ILE A 644 -0.58 -10.56 -119.10
CA ILE A 644 -0.24 -11.71 -119.96
C ILE A 644 -1.44 -12.65 -120.12
N GLY A 645 -2.17 -12.99 -119.06
CA GLY A 645 -3.32 -13.90 -119.10
C GLY A 645 -4.41 -13.45 -120.07
N PRO A 646 -4.94 -12.21 -119.97
CA PRO A 646 -5.91 -11.67 -120.93
C PRO A 646 -5.34 -11.56 -122.34
N TRP A 647 -4.06 -11.20 -122.51
CA TRP A 647 -3.43 -11.13 -123.84
C TRP A 647 -3.41 -12.50 -124.54
N ILE A 648 -3.11 -13.58 -123.81
CA ILE A 648 -3.17 -14.96 -124.32
C ILE A 648 -4.60 -15.30 -124.76
N GLN A 649 -5.60 -15.00 -123.92
CA GLN A 649 -7.00 -15.25 -124.24
C GLN A 649 -7.46 -14.47 -125.50
N THR A 650 -7.21 -13.15 -125.56
CA THR A 650 -7.57 -12.34 -126.72
C THR A 650 -6.88 -12.84 -128.00
N LYS A 651 -5.63 -13.33 -127.92
CA LYS A 651 -4.95 -13.92 -129.09
C LYS A 651 -5.53 -15.27 -129.50
N MET A 652 -5.98 -16.12 -128.57
CA MET A 652 -6.75 -17.32 -128.94
C MET A 652 -8.06 -16.95 -129.64
N GLU A 653 -8.80 -15.97 -129.11
CA GLU A 653 -10.07 -15.49 -129.70
C GLU A 653 -9.87 -14.87 -131.08
N GLU A 654 -8.79 -14.11 -131.31
CA GLU A 654 -8.44 -13.55 -132.62
C GLU A 654 -8.04 -14.60 -133.65
N ILE A 655 -7.28 -15.64 -133.26
CA ILE A 655 -6.99 -16.79 -134.14
C ILE A 655 -8.28 -17.53 -134.48
N GLY A 656 -9.15 -17.75 -133.48
CA GLY A 656 -10.47 -18.34 -133.68
C GLY A 656 -11.36 -17.54 -134.63
N ARG A 657 -11.31 -16.20 -134.58
CA ARG A 657 -12.02 -15.34 -135.55
C ARG A 657 -11.48 -15.47 -136.96
N ILE A 658 -10.17 -15.60 -137.20
CA ILE A 658 -9.63 -15.79 -138.57
C ILE A 658 -10.17 -17.07 -139.23
N SER A 659 -10.40 -18.13 -138.46
CA SER A 659 -11.04 -19.36 -138.95
C SER A 659 -12.53 -19.21 -139.34
N ILE A 660 -13.18 -18.09 -139.02
CA ILE A 660 -14.63 -17.87 -139.16
C ILE A 660 -14.93 -16.66 -140.07
N GLU A 661 -14.25 -15.54 -139.88
CA GLU A 661 -14.46 -14.27 -140.58
C GLU A 661 -13.65 -14.22 -141.90
N MET A 662 -14.05 -15.04 -142.88
CA MET A 662 -13.28 -15.29 -144.12
C MET A 662 -13.33 -14.15 -145.16
N ASN A 663 -13.06 -12.91 -144.74
CA ASN A 663 -13.00 -11.72 -145.63
C ASN A 663 -11.58 -11.53 -146.20
N GLY A 664 -11.22 -12.30 -147.24
CA GLY A 664 -9.94 -12.18 -147.94
C GLY A 664 -9.61 -13.43 -148.76
N THR A 665 -8.48 -13.42 -149.46
CA THR A 665 -7.92 -14.65 -150.05
C THR A 665 -7.36 -15.58 -148.96
N LEU A 666 -7.13 -16.86 -149.29
CA LEU A 666 -6.46 -17.78 -148.36
C LEU A 666 -5.02 -17.33 -148.07
N GLU A 667 -4.37 -16.72 -149.06
CA GLU A 667 -3.07 -16.07 -148.95
C GLU A 667 -3.09 -14.90 -147.97
N ASP A 668 -4.12 -14.04 -147.98
CA ASP A 668 -4.28 -12.96 -147.00
C ASP A 668 -4.43 -13.54 -145.59
N GLN A 669 -5.30 -14.55 -145.40
CA GLN A 669 -5.53 -15.19 -144.11
C GLN A 669 -4.28 -15.87 -143.56
N LEU A 670 -3.52 -16.57 -144.42
CA LEU A 670 -2.22 -17.13 -144.06
C LEU A 670 -1.24 -16.02 -143.67
N THR A 671 -1.21 -14.90 -144.40
CA THR A 671 -0.37 -13.74 -144.08
C THR A 671 -0.75 -13.11 -142.72
N HIS A 672 -2.04 -13.06 -142.39
CA HIS A 672 -2.53 -12.63 -141.07
C HIS A 672 -2.11 -13.62 -139.96
N LEU A 673 -2.25 -14.93 -140.15
CA LEU A 673 -1.78 -15.92 -139.18
C LEU A 673 -0.26 -15.90 -138.99
N ARG A 674 0.54 -15.81 -140.07
CA ARG A 674 2.00 -15.63 -139.99
C ARG A 674 2.39 -14.31 -139.30
N THR A 675 1.55 -13.27 -139.41
CA THR A 675 1.73 -12.01 -138.67
C THR A 675 1.43 -12.18 -137.17
N TYR A 676 0.41 -12.96 -136.79
CA TYR A 676 0.13 -13.30 -135.39
C TYR A 676 1.17 -14.27 -134.81
N GLU A 677 1.68 -15.23 -135.57
CA GLU A 677 2.81 -16.10 -135.19
C GLU A 677 4.02 -15.26 -134.81
N LYS A 678 4.41 -14.32 -135.69
CA LYS A 678 5.48 -13.34 -135.41
C LYS A 678 5.16 -12.45 -134.20
N SER A 679 3.90 -12.08 -134.00
CA SER A 679 3.47 -11.33 -132.81
C SER A 679 3.60 -12.14 -131.51
N ILE A 680 3.38 -13.46 -131.56
CA ILE A 680 3.52 -14.37 -130.41
C ILE A 680 5.00 -14.61 -130.12
N VAL A 681 5.82 -14.89 -131.14
CA VAL A 681 7.28 -15.01 -130.98
C VAL A 681 7.88 -13.73 -130.36
N ASN A 682 7.44 -12.54 -130.80
CA ASN A 682 7.86 -11.26 -130.22
C ASN A 682 7.41 -11.05 -128.77
N TYR A 683 6.37 -11.73 -128.29
CA TYR A 683 5.84 -11.58 -126.92
C TYR A 683 6.48 -12.56 -125.92
N LYS A 684 7.11 -13.65 -126.41
CA LYS A 684 7.81 -14.68 -125.61
C LYS A 684 8.73 -14.12 -124.50
N PRO A 685 9.54 -13.06 -124.69
CA PRO A 685 10.40 -12.54 -123.63
C PRO A 685 9.67 -12.05 -122.37
N LYS A 686 8.38 -11.69 -122.47
CA LYS A 686 7.56 -11.33 -121.29
C LYS A 686 7.12 -12.55 -120.49
N ILE A 687 6.93 -13.70 -121.15
CA ILE A 687 6.66 -14.97 -120.46
C ILE A 687 7.92 -15.39 -119.69
N ASP A 688 9.09 -15.22 -120.30
CA ASP A 688 10.38 -15.52 -119.66
C ASP A 688 10.69 -14.56 -118.48
N GLN A 689 10.26 -13.30 -118.56
CA GLN A 689 10.30 -12.36 -117.43
C GLN A 689 9.31 -12.74 -116.31
N LEU A 690 8.12 -13.25 -116.63
CA LEU A 690 7.16 -13.74 -115.63
C LEU A 690 7.65 -15.03 -114.94
N GLU A 691 8.26 -15.94 -115.69
CA GLU A 691 8.91 -17.16 -115.16
C GLU A 691 10.08 -16.78 -114.21
N GLY A 692 10.85 -15.75 -114.55
CA GLY A 692 11.88 -15.18 -113.66
C GLY A 692 11.31 -14.56 -112.38
N ASP A 693 10.25 -13.75 -112.48
CA ASP A 693 9.54 -13.22 -111.31
C ASP A 693 8.95 -14.35 -110.44
N HIS A 694 8.51 -15.46 -111.06
CA HIS A 694 8.00 -16.63 -110.35
C HIS A 694 9.10 -17.40 -109.60
N GLN A 695 10.27 -17.58 -110.21
CA GLN A 695 11.43 -18.20 -109.58
C GLN A 695 11.84 -17.44 -108.31
N LEU A 696 11.91 -16.10 -108.38
CA LEU A 696 12.22 -15.26 -107.22
C LEU A 696 11.16 -15.35 -106.10
N ILE A 697 9.90 -15.56 -106.45
CA ILE A 697 8.80 -15.82 -105.50
C ILE A 697 8.97 -17.18 -104.80
N GLN A 698 9.36 -18.23 -105.53
CA GLN A 698 9.63 -19.55 -104.94
C GLN A 698 10.88 -19.55 -104.05
N GLU A 699 11.95 -18.88 -104.47
CA GLU A 699 13.18 -18.73 -103.68
C GLU A 699 12.96 -17.92 -102.39
N ALA A 700 12.02 -16.97 -102.41
CA ALA A 700 11.55 -16.25 -101.22
C ALA A 700 10.55 -17.05 -100.35
N LEU A 701 10.25 -18.31 -100.70
CA LEU A 701 9.27 -19.20 -100.04
C LEU A 701 7.84 -18.62 -99.98
N ILE A 702 7.45 -17.86 -101.01
CA ILE A 702 6.11 -17.26 -101.13
C ILE A 702 5.24 -18.17 -102.01
N PHE A 703 4.17 -18.71 -101.43
CA PHE A 703 3.25 -19.63 -102.14
C PHE A 703 1.88 -19.03 -102.46
N ASP A 704 1.56 -17.86 -101.90
CA ASP A 704 0.31 -17.13 -102.09
C ASP A 704 0.52 -15.81 -102.86
N ASN A 705 -0.46 -15.42 -103.67
CA ASN A 705 -0.47 -14.10 -104.29
C ASN A 705 -1.89 -13.52 -104.38
N LYS A 706 -2.26 -12.72 -103.38
CA LYS A 706 -3.56 -12.03 -103.29
C LYS A 706 -3.85 -11.00 -104.40
N HIS A 707 -2.91 -10.72 -105.29
CA HIS A 707 -3.02 -9.67 -106.33
C HIS A 707 -3.33 -10.21 -107.74
N THR A 708 -3.41 -11.53 -107.94
CA THR A 708 -3.79 -12.14 -109.22
C THR A 708 -4.49 -13.49 -109.08
N ASN A 709 -5.41 -13.79 -110.00
CA ASN A 709 -6.02 -15.12 -110.14
C ASN A 709 -5.25 -16.03 -111.13
N TYR A 710 -4.23 -15.50 -111.81
CA TYR A 710 -3.40 -16.24 -112.74
C TYR A 710 -2.20 -16.84 -111.99
N THR A 711 -2.18 -18.16 -111.83
CA THR A 711 -0.98 -18.91 -111.41
C THR A 711 -0.01 -18.99 -112.59
N MET A 712 1.28 -19.27 -112.34
CA MET A 712 2.23 -19.48 -113.44
C MET A 712 1.80 -20.64 -114.33
N GLU A 713 1.18 -21.68 -113.75
CA GLU A 713 0.67 -22.83 -114.48
C GLU A 713 -0.49 -22.47 -115.43
N HIS A 714 -1.41 -21.58 -115.02
CA HIS A 714 -2.44 -21.04 -115.94
C HIS A 714 -1.81 -20.32 -117.14
N ILE A 715 -0.69 -19.59 -116.93
CA ILE A 715 0.01 -18.87 -118.00
C ILE A 715 0.79 -19.83 -118.91
N ARG A 716 1.50 -20.82 -118.36
CA ARG A 716 2.24 -21.84 -119.15
C ARG A 716 1.29 -22.62 -120.06
N VAL A 717 0.23 -23.22 -119.49
CA VAL A 717 -0.75 -24.02 -120.25
C VAL A 717 -1.44 -23.17 -121.32
N GLY A 718 -1.86 -21.95 -120.99
CA GLY A 718 -2.45 -21.03 -121.95
C GLY A 718 -1.49 -20.65 -123.09
N TRP A 719 -0.20 -20.45 -122.79
CA TRP A 719 0.81 -20.10 -123.78
C TRP A 719 1.13 -21.27 -124.73
N GLU A 720 1.29 -22.49 -124.20
CA GLU A 720 1.53 -23.69 -125.03
C GLU A 720 0.32 -24.04 -125.89
N GLN A 721 -0.89 -23.89 -125.35
CA GLN A 721 -2.13 -24.06 -126.11
C GLN A 721 -2.25 -22.99 -127.22
N LEU A 722 -1.83 -21.75 -126.98
CA LEU A 722 -1.84 -20.67 -127.99
C LEU A 722 -0.87 -20.98 -129.15
N LEU A 723 0.36 -21.41 -128.84
CA LEU A 723 1.35 -21.86 -129.83
C LEU A 723 0.83 -23.06 -130.65
N THR A 724 0.24 -24.05 -129.98
CA THR A 724 -0.32 -25.24 -130.64
C THR A 724 -1.49 -24.88 -131.55
N THR A 725 -2.36 -23.94 -131.12
CA THR A 725 -3.54 -23.50 -131.87
C THR A 725 -3.15 -22.74 -133.15
N ILE A 726 -2.17 -21.83 -133.07
CA ILE A 726 -1.75 -21.09 -134.27
C ILE A 726 -0.98 -21.97 -135.26
N ALA A 727 -0.11 -22.87 -134.78
CA ALA A 727 0.57 -23.83 -135.65
C ALA A 727 -0.43 -24.76 -136.40
N ARG A 728 -1.49 -25.19 -135.71
CA ARG A 728 -2.56 -26.01 -136.32
C ARG A 728 -3.33 -25.24 -137.39
N THR A 729 -3.78 -24.01 -137.09
CA THR A 729 -4.59 -23.22 -138.04
C THR A 729 -3.79 -22.75 -139.26
N ILE A 730 -2.49 -22.46 -139.09
CA ILE A 730 -1.56 -22.22 -140.21
C ILE A 730 -1.50 -23.43 -141.14
N ASN A 731 -1.20 -24.62 -140.59
CA ASN A 731 -1.15 -25.86 -141.38
C ASN A 731 -2.49 -26.17 -142.07
N GLU A 732 -3.61 -25.85 -141.43
CA GLU A 732 -4.95 -26.07 -141.98
C GLU A 732 -5.25 -25.17 -143.20
N ILE A 733 -4.85 -23.89 -143.16
CA ILE A 733 -4.96 -22.98 -144.32
C ILE A 733 -3.95 -23.35 -145.43
N GLU A 734 -2.72 -23.72 -145.08
CA GLU A 734 -1.72 -24.16 -146.07
C GLU A 734 -2.18 -25.41 -146.85
N ASN A 735 -2.84 -26.37 -146.20
CA ASN A 735 -3.48 -27.51 -146.87
C ASN A 735 -4.68 -27.12 -147.77
N GLN A 736 -5.46 -26.11 -147.39
CA GLN A 736 -6.55 -25.60 -148.23
C GLN A 736 -6.03 -24.92 -149.52
N ILE A 737 -4.93 -24.17 -149.43
CA ILE A 737 -4.26 -23.56 -150.59
C ILE A 737 -3.74 -24.65 -151.54
N LEU A 738 -2.99 -25.61 -151.02
CA LEU A 738 -2.47 -26.75 -151.78
C LEU A 738 -3.57 -27.50 -152.55
N THR A 739 -4.74 -27.68 -151.93
CA THR A 739 -5.83 -28.46 -152.55
C THR A 739 -6.66 -27.65 -153.55
N ARG A 740 -6.70 -26.32 -153.45
CA ARG A 740 -7.20 -25.44 -154.53
C ARG A 740 -6.31 -25.60 -155.78
N ASP A 741 -5.01 -25.43 -155.60
CA ASP A 741 -4.04 -25.34 -156.70
C ASP A 741 -3.88 -26.69 -157.41
N ALA A 742 -3.83 -27.79 -156.65
CA ALA A 742 -3.76 -29.15 -157.21
C ALA A 742 -4.98 -29.56 -158.05
N LYS A 743 -6.11 -28.84 -157.95
CA LYS A 743 -7.36 -29.13 -158.66
C LYS A 743 -7.72 -28.12 -159.75
N GLY A 744 -6.91 -27.06 -159.93
CA GLY A 744 -7.12 -26.06 -160.98
C GLY A 744 -8.43 -25.27 -160.86
N ILE A 745 -9.01 -25.17 -159.66
CA ILE A 745 -10.27 -24.46 -159.43
C ILE A 745 -10.00 -22.95 -159.46
N SER A 746 -10.75 -22.21 -160.30
CA SER A 746 -10.58 -20.75 -160.39
C SER A 746 -10.96 -20.06 -159.05
N PRO A 747 -10.36 -18.91 -158.71
CA PRO A 747 -10.68 -18.21 -157.47
C PRO A 747 -12.16 -17.80 -157.39
N GLU A 748 -12.77 -17.49 -158.53
CA GLU A 748 -14.20 -17.19 -158.66
C GLU A 748 -15.07 -18.42 -158.35
N GLN A 749 -14.78 -19.59 -158.92
CA GLN A 749 -15.51 -20.83 -158.60
C GLN A 749 -15.28 -21.29 -157.16
N LEU A 750 -14.08 -21.12 -156.60
CA LEU A 750 -13.83 -21.40 -155.19
C LEU A 750 -14.62 -20.44 -154.29
N SER A 751 -14.74 -19.16 -154.67
CA SER A 751 -15.58 -18.19 -153.98
C SER A 751 -17.07 -18.53 -154.10
N GLU A 752 -17.52 -19.06 -155.24
CA GLU A 752 -18.89 -19.50 -155.44
C GLU A 752 -19.21 -20.72 -154.56
N PHE A 753 -18.36 -21.76 -154.56
CA PHE A 753 -18.50 -22.90 -153.65
C PHE A 753 -18.40 -22.52 -152.17
N ARG A 754 -17.53 -21.58 -151.79
CA ARG A 754 -17.47 -21.01 -150.43
C ARG A 754 -18.75 -20.24 -150.09
N SER A 755 -19.29 -19.45 -151.01
CA SER A 755 -20.56 -18.75 -150.81
C SER A 755 -21.74 -19.71 -150.70
N SER A 756 -21.75 -20.83 -151.44
CA SER A 756 -22.77 -21.88 -151.29
C SER A 756 -22.68 -22.56 -149.93
N PHE A 757 -21.48 -22.93 -149.48
CA PHE A 757 -21.27 -23.55 -148.17
C PHE A 757 -21.65 -22.60 -147.03
N ASN A 758 -21.13 -21.36 -147.06
CA ASN A 758 -21.34 -20.36 -146.01
C ASN A 758 -22.76 -19.78 -145.98
N HIS A 759 -23.58 -19.95 -147.04
CA HIS A 759 -25.00 -19.59 -146.99
C HIS A 759 -25.77 -20.48 -146.00
N PHE A 760 -25.36 -21.74 -145.86
CA PHE A 760 -25.98 -22.74 -144.99
C PHE A 760 -25.18 -23.00 -143.71
N ASP A 761 -23.88 -22.67 -143.66
CA ASP A 761 -23.10 -22.72 -142.42
C ASP A 761 -23.44 -21.57 -141.46
N ARG A 762 -24.57 -21.73 -140.77
CA ARG A 762 -24.93 -20.97 -139.56
C ARG A 762 -24.60 -21.75 -138.28
N GLY A 763 -23.55 -22.57 -138.31
CA GLY A 763 -23.07 -23.36 -137.18
C GLY A 763 -23.91 -24.61 -136.94
N LEU A 764 -23.36 -25.75 -137.35
CA LEU A 764 -23.94 -27.11 -137.28
C LEU A 764 -24.96 -27.44 -138.40
N PHE A 765 -24.44 -27.95 -139.51
CA PHE A 765 -25.23 -28.76 -140.45
C PHE A 765 -25.78 -30.01 -139.74
N PHE A 766 -27.09 -30.24 -139.85
CA PHE A 766 -27.75 -31.50 -139.50
C PHE A 766 -28.42 -32.11 -140.74
N HIS A 767 -28.77 -33.40 -140.67
CA HIS A 767 -29.10 -34.26 -141.83
C HIS A 767 -30.24 -33.80 -142.77
N GLY A 768 -31.01 -32.75 -142.47
CA GLY A 768 -32.14 -32.31 -143.30
C GLY A 768 -31.77 -31.42 -144.49
N ASP A 769 -30.90 -30.43 -144.29
CA ASP A 769 -30.87 -29.25 -145.17
C ASP A 769 -30.07 -29.41 -146.47
N PHE A 770 -29.16 -30.39 -146.55
CA PHE A 770 -28.46 -30.75 -147.80
C PHE A 770 -29.42 -31.18 -148.93
N GLY A 771 -30.66 -31.57 -148.60
CA GLY A 771 -31.67 -31.98 -149.58
C GLY A 771 -32.21 -30.83 -150.45
N PHE A 772 -32.02 -29.57 -150.06
CA PHE A 772 -32.48 -28.39 -150.82
C PHE A 772 -31.37 -27.72 -151.65
N THR A 773 -30.12 -28.19 -151.54
CA THR A 773 -28.96 -27.58 -152.24
C THR A 773 -28.82 -28.03 -153.71
N VAL A 774 -29.63 -29.00 -154.16
CA VAL A 774 -29.66 -29.50 -155.54
C VAL A 774 -31.02 -29.15 -156.18
N PRO A 775 -31.06 -28.58 -157.41
CA PRO A 775 -32.32 -28.29 -158.10
C PRO A 775 -33.24 -29.52 -158.20
N LEU A 776 -34.53 -29.33 -157.90
CA LEU A 776 -35.51 -30.37 -157.58
C LEU A 776 -36.03 -31.16 -158.81
N CYS A 777 -35.13 -31.59 -159.70
CA CYS A 777 -35.44 -32.31 -160.94
C CYS A 777 -34.69 -33.64 -161.12
N CYS A 778 -33.68 -33.96 -160.30
CA CYS A 778 -32.71 -35.03 -160.63
C CYS A 778 -32.50 -36.14 -159.59
N LEU A 779 -33.14 -36.13 -158.41
CA LEU A 779 -32.91 -37.14 -157.36
C LEU A 779 -34.23 -37.77 -156.85
N GLN A 780 -34.26 -39.11 -156.74
CA GLN A 780 -35.40 -39.88 -156.25
C GLN A 780 -35.01 -40.83 -155.10
N GLY A 781 -34.95 -40.31 -153.87
CA GLY A 781 -35.00 -41.12 -152.63
C GLY A 781 -33.77 -41.09 -151.71
N GLU A 782 -34.03 -41.36 -150.43
CA GLU A 782 -33.07 -41.20 -149.30
C GLU A 782 -31.80 -42.07 -149.41
N ASN A 783 -31.85 -43.17 -150.16
CA ASN A 783 -30.72 -44.08 -150.36
C ASN A 783 -29.55 -43.40 -151.10
N GLU A 784 -29.84 -42.48 -152.02
CA GLU A 784 -28.81 -41.81 -152.83
C GLU A 784 -28.09 -40.73 -152.01
N PHE A 785 -28.84 -39.97 -151.19
CA PHE A 785 -28.32 -39.05 -150.18
C PHE A 785 -27.40 -39.78 -149.18
N SER A 786 -27.84 -40.94 -148.69
CA SER A 786 -27.05 -41.77 -147.76
C SER A 786 -25.74 -42.27 -148.39
N ARG A 787 -25.75 -42.59 -149.70
CA ARG A 787 -24.52 -42.93 -150.44
C ARG A 787 -23.58 -41.74 -150.54
N ILE A 788 -24.08 -40.56 -150.91
CA ILE A 788 -23.27 -39.33 -151.01
C ILE A 788 -22.62 -39.04 -149.65
N MET A 789 -23.39 -39.00 -148.56
CA MET A 789 -22.85 -38.67 -147.23
C MET A 789 -21.72 -39.63 -146.79
N SER A 790 -21.79 -40.91 -147.16
CA SER A 790 -20.71 -41.88 -146.87
C SER A 790 -19.38 -41.62 -147.60
N ILE A 791 -19.39 -40.76 -148.63
CA ILE A 791 -18.20 -40.34 -149.39
C ILE A 791 -17.66 -39.01 -148.85
N VAL A 792 -18.52 -38.13 -148.33
CA VAL A 792 -18.16 -36.78 -147.86
C VAL A 792 -17.85 -36.73 -146.35
N ASP A 793 -18.46 -37.61 -145.55
CA ASP A 793 -18.08 -37.88 -144.15
C ASP A 793 -17.87 -39.40 -143.95
N PRO A 794 -16.69 -39.94 -144.34
CA PRO A 794 -16.38 -41.35 -144.12
C PRO A 794 -16.21 -41.72 -142.64
N ASN A 795 -16.02 -40.72 -141.76
CA ASN A 795 -15.80 -40.93 -140.32
C ASN A 795 -17.09 -40.93 -139.50
N ARG A 796 -18.22 -40.50 -140.10
CA ARG A 796 -19.54 -40.33 -139.45
C ARG A 796 -19.50 -39.39 -138.25
N MET A 797 -18.71 -38.32 -138.34
CA MET A 797 -18.65 -37.27 -137.31
C MET A 797 -19.82 -36.28 -137.39
N GLY A 798 -20.61 -36.31 -138.46
CA GLY A 798 -21.79 -35.45 -138.64
C GLY A 798 -21.47 -34.05 -139.16
N LEU A 799 -20.19 -33.70 -139.31
CA LEU A 799 -19.74 -32.47 -139.97
C LEU A 799 -19.06 -32.79 -141.29
N VAL A 800 -19.65 -32.30 -142.38
CA VAL A 800 -18.99 -32.22 -143.69
C VAL A 800 -17.97 -31.08 -143.62
N THR A 801 -16.68 -31.42 -143.69
CA THR A 801 -15.63 -30.39 -143.81
C THR A 801 -15.70 -29.69 -145.18
N PHE A 802 -15.34 -28.41 -145.23
CA PHE A 802 -15.30 -27.67 -146.50
C PHE A 802 -14.41 -28.35 -147.56
N GLN A 803 -13.33 -29.01 -147.12
CA GLN A 803 -12.45 -29.77 -148.02
C GLN A 803 -13.17 -30.97 -148.65
N ALA A 804 -13.93 -31.74 -147.87
CA ALA A 804 -14.71 -32.86 -148.40
C ALA A 804 -15.83 -32.38 -149.33
N PHE A 805 -16.46 -31.24 -149.02
CA PHE A 805 -17.47 -30.61 -149.89
C PHE A 805 -16.91 -30.24 -151.27
N ILE A 806 -15.72 -29.61 -151.33
CA ILE A 806 -15.00 -29.36 -152.59
C ILE A 806 -14.66 -30.66 -153.32
N ASP A 807 -14.25 -31.70 -152.61
CA ASP A 807 -13.97 -33.03 -153.17
C ASP A 807 -15.19 -33.74 -153.76
N PHE A 808 -16.40 -33.40 -153.34
CA PHE A 808 -17.65 -33.87 -153.95
C PHE A 808 -18.04 -33.02 -155.17
N MET A 809 -18.14 -31.70 -155.02
CA MET A 809 -18.58 -30.78 -156.08
C MET A 809 -17.69 -30.83 -157.34
N SER A 810 -16.39 -31.11 -157.17
CA SER A 810 -15.43 -31.27 -158.27
C SER A 810 -15.48 -32.63 -159.00
N ARG A 811 -16.27 -33.61 -158.52
CA ARG A 811 -16.41 -34.95 -159.13
C ARG A 811 -17.68 -35.11 -159.97
N GLU A 812 -18.82 -34.63 -159.47
CA GLU A 812 -20.13 -34.76 -160.15
C GLU A 812 -20.17 -34.08 -161.53
N THR A 813 -19.37 -33.03 -161.76
CA THR A 813 -19.37 -32.23 -163.00
C THR A 813 -18.84 -32.96 -164.25
N ASN A 814 -18.36 -34.20 -164.14
CA ASN A 814 -17.60 -34.88 -165.21
C ASN A 814 -18.18 -36.19 -165.76
N ILE A 815 -19.26 -36.76 -165.21
CA ILE A 815 -19.69 -38.14 -165.57
C ILE A 815 -21.17 -38.24 -165.96
N ILE A 816 -21.43 -38.08 -167.26
CA ILE A 816 -22.55 -38.73 -167.96
C ILE A 816 -21.93 -39.77 -168.90
N PHE A 817 -22.03 -41.07 -168.59
CA PHE A 817 -22.07 -42.24 -169.52
C PHE A 817 -21.83 -43.59 -168.78
N LEU A 818 -22.65 -44.61 -169.10
CA LEU A 818 -22.39 -46.08 -169.00
C LEU A 818 -22.37 -46.85 -167.64
N THR A 819 -23.58 -47.24 -167.18
CA THR A 819 -24.07 -48.64 -166.97
C THR A 819 -23.32 -49.75 -166.16
N SER A 820 -24.02 -50.22 -165.11
CA SER A 820 -24.44 -51.64 -164.81
C SER A 820 -23.57 -52.74 -164.14
N GLU A 821 -24.15 -53.31 -163.07
CA GLU A 821 -24.35 -54.75 -162.71
C GLU A 821 -23.50 -55.57 -161.69
N HIS A 822 -24.26 -56.28 -160.83
CA HIS A 822 -24.02 -57.56 -160.10
C HIS A 822 -23.07 -57.72 -158.88
N SER A 823 -23.04 -58.94 -158.29
CA SER A 823 -23.04 -59.17 -156.82
C SER A 823 -22.63 -60.60 -156.34
N VAL A 824 -22.54 -60.85 -154.99
CA VAL A 824 -22.73 -62.12 -154.20
C VAL A 824 -21.60 -62.65 -153.24
N SER A 825 -21.88 -62.53 -151.92
CA SER A 825 -21.59 -63.31 -150.65
C SER A 825 -20.47 -64.36 -150.36
N ARG A 826 -19.98 -64.30 -149.08
CA ARG A 826 -19.71 -65.41 -148.06
C ARG A 826 -18.53 -66.42 -148.26
N PRO A 827 -18.13 -67.29 -147.26
CA PRO A 827 -18.00 -67.16 -145.78
C PRO A 827 -16.77 -67.92 -145.13
N ASP A 828 -16.79 -68.14 -143.79
CA ASP A 828 -16.28 -69.30 -143.00
C ASP A 828 -14.93 -69.32 -142.20
N SER A 829 -14.84 -70.35 -141.31
CA SER A 829 -14.03 -70.54 -140.06
C SER A 829 -12.56 -71.03 -140.24
N GLY A 830 -11.66 -71.17 -139.23
CA GLY A 830 -11.84 -71.63 -137.83
C GLY A 830 -10.54 -71.68 -136.92
N PRO A 831 -10.46 -72.56 -135.88
CA PRO A 831 -9.63 -72.39 -134.64
C PRO A 831 -8.54 -73.51 -134.42
N PRO A 832 -8.09 -74.01 -133.21
CA PRO A 832 -8.24 -73.64 -131.77
C PRO A 832 -6.97 -73.81 -130.85
N ALA A 833 -7.17 -73.76 -129.50
CA ALA A 833 -6.41 -74.44 -128.40
C ALA A 833 -5.03 -73.87 -127.95
N TYR A 834 -4.53 -73.96 -126.69
CA TYR A 834 -5.02 -74.25 -125.30
C TYR A 834 -3.83 -73.97 -124.29
N LEU A 835 -3.79 -74.10 -122.94
CA LEU A 835 -4.64 -74.57 -121.80
C LEU A 835 -4.06 -74.07 -120.42
N LEU A 836 -4.70 -74.40 -119.28
CA LEU A 836 -4.19 -74.45 -117.86
C LEU A 836 -3.85 -73.10 -117.12
N GLN A 837 -4.10 -72.90 -115.81
CA GLN A 837 -4.85 -73.66 -114.75
C GLN A 837 -5.44 -72.69 -113.66
N SER A 838 -6.10 -73.20 -112.61
CA SER A 838 -7.01 -72.48 -111.69
C SER A 838 -7.24 -73.26 -110.34
N PRO A 839 -8.19 -72.97 -109.41
CA PRO A 839 -8.98 -71.75 -109.09
C PRO A 839 -8.86 -71.23 -107.60
N PRO A 840 -9.84 -71.25 -106.64
CA PRO A 840 -10.30 -70.00 -105.98
C PRO A 840 -10.54 -70.02 -104.43
N CYS A 841 -11.20 -68.95 -103.90
CA CYS A 841 -12.00 -68.86 -102.65
C CYS A 841 -11.21 -68.55 -101.31
N PRO A 842 -11.85 -68.38 -100.12
CA PRO A 842 -12.06 -67.02 -99.56
C PRO A 842 -11.95 -66.92 -97.99
N LEU A 843 -12.63 -65.93 -97.38
CA LEU A 843 -13.15 -65.85 -95.99
C LEU A 843 -12.18 -65.72 -94.80
N THR A 844 -12.32 -64.62 -94.03
CA THR A 844 -12.74 -64.56 -92.59
C THR A 844 -12.48 -63.14 -92.03
N ALA A 845 -13.06 -62.64 -90.91
CA ALA A 845 -14.38 -62.74 -90.25
C ALA A 845 -14.36 -61.85 -88.96
N PRO A 846 -15.48 -61.57 -88.27
CA PRO A 846 -16.79 -61.09 -88.72
C PRO A 846 -17.26 -59.81 -87.97
N GLN A 847 -18.47 -59.30 -88.27
CA GLN A 847 -19.24 -58.41 -87.35
C GLN A 847 -20.17 -59.25 -86.43
N PRO A 848 -20.99 -58.61 -85.57
CA PRO A 848 -22.38 -58.41 -86.00
C PRO A 848 -23.02 -57.07 -85.55
N VAL A 849 -24.28 -56.87 -85.95
CA VAL A 849 -25.15 -55.72 -85.63
C VAL A 849 -26.43 -56.24 -84.92
N THR A 850 -27.30 -55.32 -84.46
CA THR A 850 -28.74 -55.49 -84.11
C THR A 850 -29.17 -56.17 -82.79
N THR A 851 -29.65 -55.33 -81.86
CA THR A 851 -30.98 -55.37 -81.18
C THR A 851 -31.29 -56.39 -80.03
N LEU A 852 -32.18 -55.94 -79.12
CA LEU A 852 -33.07 -56.67 -78.17
C LEU A 852 -32.71 -56.81 -76.66
N LEU A 853 -33.35 -55.92 -75.88
CA LEU A 853 -34.13 -56.17 -74.64
C LEU A 853 -33.58 -56.94 -73.41
N SER A 854 -33.37 -56.16 -72.31
CA SER A 854 -33.89 -56.42 -70.95
C SER A 854 -33.21 -57.49 -70.05
N TYR A 855 -33.44 -57.58 -68.72
CA TYR A 855 -34.40 -56.94 -67.79
C TYR A 855 -33.82 -56.87 -66.34
N TYR A 856 -34.38 -56.00 -65.48
CA TYR A 856 -34.28 -55.92 -63.99
C TYR A 856 -33.03 -55.24 -63.35
N ALA A 857 -33.15 -54.41 -62.29
CA ALA A 857 -34.32 -53.84 -61.59
C ALA A 857 -34.02 -52.52 -60.82
N HIS A 858 -34.99 -51.60 -60.78
CA HIS A 858 -35.55 -50.81 -59.65
C HIS A 858 -34.64 -50.26 -58.49
N PHE A 859 -34.85 -49.06 -57.91
CA PHE A 859 -35.98 -48.11 -58.03
C PHE A 859 -35.72 -46.68 -57.46
N LEU A 860 -36.52 -45.70 -57.90
CA LEU A 860 -37.01 -44.46 -57.23
C LEU A 860 -35.96 -43.36 -56.82
N TYR A 861 -36.04 -42.07 -57.20
CA TYR A 861 -37.11 -41.01 -57.18
C TYR A 861 -37.04 -40.09 -55.92
N VAL A 862 -37.30 -38.77 -55.97
CA VAL A 862 -37.41 -37.82 -57.12
C VAL A 862 -37.24 -36.34 -56.67
N SER A 863 -37.19 -35.42 -57.64
CA SER A 863 -37.05 -33.95 -57.57
C SER A 863 -38.14 -33.14 -56.82
N GLY A 864 -37.81 -31.90 -56.44
CA GLY A 864 -38.78 -30.78 -56.32
C GLY A 864 -38.26 -29.58 -55.48
N LEU A 865 -37.66 -28.48 -55.97
CA LEU A 865 -38.12 -27.32 -56.80
C LEU A 865 -38.94 -26.22 -56.06
N ILE A 866 -38.51 -24.96 -56.27
CA ILE A 866 -39.19 -23.63 -56.18
C ILE A 866 -38.73 -22.64 -55.07
N PHE A 867 -38.62 -21.37 -55.49
CA PHE A 867 -38.18 -20.15 -54.78
C PHE A 867 -39.32 -19.43 -54.02
N PHE A 868 -38.96 -18.55 -53.06
CA PHE A 868 -39.42 -17.14 -52.82
C PHE A 868 -38.86 -16.75 -51.41
N VAL A 869 -38.09 -15.66 -51.14
CA VAL A 869 -38.35 -14.21 -51.30
C VAL A 869 -39.52 -13.79 -50.37
N THR A 870 -39.38 -12.97 -49.31
CA THR A 870 -38.46 -11.83 -49.04
C THR A 870 -38.38 -11.36 -47.56
N ILE A 871 -37.36 -10.52 -47.25
CA ILE A 871 -37.36 -9.35 -46.30
C ILE A 871 -37.11 -9.53 -44.77
N SER A 872 -36.09 -8.79 -44.29
CA SER A 872 -35.85 -8.19 -42.94
C SER A 872 -35.92 -9.08 -41.67
N SER A 873 -34.89 -9.18 -40.81
CA SER A 873 -34.03 -8.11 -40.27
C SER A 873 -33.04 -8.65 -39.22
N LEU A 874 -32.12 -7.77 -38.76
CA LEU A 874 -31.22 -7.88 -37.59
C LEU A 874 -30.01 -8.83 -37.69
N SER A 875 -28.89 -8.33 -37.19
CA SER A 875 -27.55 -8.95 -37.17
C SER A 875 -27.33 -9.76 -35.88
N PRO A 876 -26.27 -10.59 -35.82
CA PRO A 876 -25.13 -10.11 -35.03
C PRO A 876 -23.76 -10.30 -35.70
N ALA A 877 -22.87 -9.33 -35.47
CA ALA A 877 -21.44 -9.38 -35.75
C ALA A 877 -20.65 -9.12 -34.43
N PRO A 878 -19.37 -9.52 -34.33
CA PRO A 878 -18.70 -9.74 -33.02
C PRO A 878 -17.99 -8.51 -32.42
N ALA A 879 -17.58 -8.65 -31.15
CA ALA A 879 -16.69 -7.73 -30.42
C ALA A 879 -15.24 -7.76 -30.96
N PRO A 880 -14.42 -6.69 -30.79
CA PRO A 880 -13.69 -6.41 -29.52
C PRO A 880 -13.56 -4.87 -29.28
N PRO A 881 -12.45 -4.28 -28.73
CA PRO A 881 -11.80 -4.41 -27.40
C PRO A 881 -11.86 -3.11 -26.52
N PRO A 882 -11.36 -3.11 -25.25
CA PRO A 882 -11.14 -1.90 -24.40
C PRO A 882 -9.86 -1.10 -24.80
N PRO A 883 -9.50 0.11 -24.27
CA PRO A 883 -9.69 0.71 -22.90
C PRO A 883 -10.06 2.23 -22.95
N PRO A 884 -9.65 3.20 -22.06
CA PRO A 884 -9.12 3.22 -20.67
C PRO A 884 -9.92 4.14 -19.69
N ARG A 885 -9.30 4.66 -18.62
CA ARG A 885 -9.88 5.53 -17.56
C ARG A 885 -9.66 7.04 -17.81
N LEU A 886 -10.59 7.92 -17.42
CA LEU A 886 -10.39 9.01 -16.40
C LEU A 886 -11.57 9.99 -16.23
N SER A 887 -11.64 10.61 -15.04
CA SER A 887 -12.25 11.91 -14.65
C SER A 887 -13.59 12.40 -15.24
N GLY A 888 -14.58 12.69 -14.38
CA GLY A 888 -15.77 13.49 -14.76
C GLY A 888 -16.80 13.69 -13.63
N LEU A 889 -16.92 14.92 -13.11
CA LEU A 889 -17.94 15.37 -12.15
C LEU A 889 -19.38 15.29 -12.72
N LEU A 890 -20.35 14.75 -11.94
CA LEU A 890 -21.59 15.46 -11.48
C LEU A 890 -22.72 14.52 -10.96
N THR A 891 -23.44 15.03 -9.95
CA THR A 891 -24.85 14.74 -9.55
C THR A 891 -25.48 13.33 -9.58
N ALA A 892 -26.07 12.93 -8.45
CA ALA A 892 -27.07 11.84 -8.39
C ALA A 892 -28.40 12.24 -9.06
N PRO A 893 -29.24 11.26 -9.50
CA PRO A 893 -30.39 10.90 -8.66
C PRO A 893 -30.86 9.41 -8.72
N SER A 894 -31.94 9.11 -8.00
CA SER A 894 -32.89 8.00 -8.20
C SER A 894 -32.48 6.54 -7.93
N LEU A 895 -32.02 6.21 -6.70
CA LEU A 895 -32.18 4.85 -6.15
C LEU A 895 -33.65 4.61 -5.72
N SER A 896 -34.53 4.26 -6.65
CA SER A 896 -35.98 4.15 -6.37
C SER A 896 -36.72 2.93 -6.97
N ARG A 897 -36.04 1.82 -7.29
CA ARG A 897 -36.66 0.49 -7.52
C ARG A 897 -35.74 -0.66 -7.13
N LEU A 898 -35.97 -1.26 -5.94
CA LEU A 898 -35.78 -2.70 -5.60
C LEU A 898 -36.01 -3.00 -4.09
N ARG A 899 -37.01 -2.38 -3.46
CA ARG A 899 -37.58 -2.86 -2.19
C ARG A 899 -38.79 -3.74 -2.47
N ARG A 900 -38.60 -5.08 -2.47
CA ARG A 900 -39.63 -6.10 -2.18
C ARG A 900 -39.02 -7.51 -2.28
N ILE A 901 -38.77 -8.12 -1.11
CA ILE A 901 -38.80 -9.55 -0.76
C ILE A 901 -38.33 -9.66 0.71
N CYS A 902 -38.77 -10.71 1.43
CA CYS A 902 -38.56 -10.96 2.87
C CYS A 902 -39.34 -10.06 3.87
N SER A 903 -39.44 -10.56 5.11
CA SER A 903 -40.59 -10.37 6.03
C SER A 903 -40.36 -9.38 7.19
N PRO A 904 -41.38 -8.64 7.66
CA PRO A 904 -41.26 -7.65 8.75
C PRO A 904 -41.34 -8.28 10.16
N HIS A 905 -40.30 -9.03 10.56
CA HIS A 905 -40.20 -9.54 11.95
C HIS A 905 -38.78 -9.52 12.56
N ALA A 906 -37.91 -8.63 12.06
CA ALA A 906 -36.54 -8.46 12.57
C ALA A 906 -36.18 -6.97 12.81
N THR A 907 -37.16 -6.13 13.11
CA THR A 907 -37.02 -4.66 13.10
C THR A 907 -37.34 -3.98 14.45
N GLN A 908 -37.31 -4.72 15.56
CA GLN A 908 -37.62 -4.19 16.91
C GLN A 908 -36.53 -4.46 17.96
N GLN A 909 -35.29 -4.69 17.51
CA GLN A 909 -34.06 -4.46 18.28
C GLN A 909 -33.08 -3.66 17.39
N LEU A 910 -32.02 -3.08 17.97
CA LEU A 910 -31.04 -2.15 17.37
C LEU A 910 -31.37 -0.65 17.37
N SER A 911 -32.36 -0.18 18.16
CA SER A 911 -32.47 1.23 18.54
C SER A 911 -31.38 1.62 19.55
N GLY A 912 -30.14 1.76 19.08
CA GLY A 912 -28.98 2.16 19.91
C GLY A 912 -27.61 2.09 19.21
N PHE A 913 -27.48 1.36 18.11
CA PHE A 913 -26.20 1.17 17.41
C PHE A 913 -25.94 2.23 16.33
N THR A 914 -24.68 2.65 16.20
CA THR A 914 -24.21 3.66 15.24
C THR A 914 -24.23 3.13 13.80
N LYS A 915 -24.09 4.04 12.81
CA LYS A 915 -24.11 3.69 11.37
C LYS A 915 -23.06 2.62 11.02
N ARG A 916 -21.82 2.78 11.50
CA ARG A 916 -20.69 1.85 11.29
C ARG A 916 -20.94 0.44 11.82
N GLU A 917 -21.72 0.30 12.90
CA GLU A 917 -22.01 -1.01 13.50
C GLU A 917 -23.12 -1.75 12.77
N ARG A 918 -24.08 -1.02 12.18
CA ARG A 918 -25.10 -1.59 11.30
C ARG A 918 -24.47 -2.11 10.01
N GLU A 919 -23.55 -1.34 9.44
CA GLU A 919 -22.76 -1.74 8.26
C GLU A 919 -21.94 -3.03 8.53
N LYS A 920 -21.24 -3.12 9.67
CA LYS A 920 -20.52 -4.34 10.07
C LYS A 920 -21.44 -5.56 10.25
N LYS A 921 -22.58 -5.42 10.92
CA LYS A 921 -23.54 -6.54 11.09
C LYS A 921 -24.19 -6.97 9.78
N LEU A 922 -24.46 -6.04 8.87
CA LEU A 922 -24.95 -6.34 7.53
C LEU A 922 -23.90 -7.12 6.71
N PHE A 923 -22.64 -6.71 6.78
CA PHE A 923 -21.53 -7.39 6.10
C PHE A 923 -21.36 -8.85 6.58
N VAL A 924 -21.39 -9.09 7.89
CA VAL A 924 -21.33 -10.44 8.47
C VAL A 924 -22.52 -11.29 8.02
N SER A 925 -23.74 -10.74 8.00
CA SER A 925 -24.94 -11.47 7.57
C SER A 925 -24.90 -11.86 6.08
N VAL A 926 -24.39 -10.96 5.21
CA VAL A 926 -24.18 -11.27 3.79
C VAL A 926 -23.06 -12.29 3.58
N PHE A 927 -21.97 -12.20 4.36
CA PHE A 927 -20.86 -13.15 4.30
C PHE A 927 -21.29 -14.58 4.70
N ILE A 928 -22.12 -14.71 5.74
CA ILE A 928 -22.73 -15.98 6.14
C ILE A 928 -23.68 -16.50 5.04
N PHE A 929 -24.49 -15.63 4.42
CA PHE A 929 -25.39 -16.04 3.34
C PHE A 929 -24.64 -16.56 2.10
N LEU A 930 -23.51 -15.94 1.74
CA LEU A 930 -22.64 -16.39 0.66
C LEU A 930 -21.90 -17.70 1.00
N LEU A 931 -21.46 -17.89 2.24
CA LEU A 931 -20.89 -19.16 2.72
C LEU A 931 -21.91 -20.32 2.65
N SER A 932 -23.16 -20.07 3.04
CA SER A 932 -24.24 -21.05 2.89
C SER A 932 -24.53 -21.39 1.43
N LEU A 933 -24.46 -20.41 0.52
CA LEU A 933 -24.60 -20.66 -0.92
C LEU A 933 -23.44 -21.51 -1.48
N PHE A 934 -22.21 -21.26 -1.02
CA PHE A 934 -21.02 -22.01 -1.43
C PHE A 934 -21.02 -23.47 -0.96
N PHE A 935 -21.69 -23.76 0.17
CA PHE A 935 -21.93 -25.12 0.65
C PHE A 935 -23.12 -25.84 -0.01
N PHE A 936 -23.96 -25.14 -0.80
CA PHE A 936 -25.12 -25.71 -1.49
C PHE A 936 -24.87 -25.97 -2.99
N ILE A 937 -23.67 -25.65 -3.47
CA ILE A 937 -23.23 -25.76 -4.89
C ILE A 937 -22.04 -26.73 -5.00
N LYS A 938 -21.88 -27.65 -4.03
CA LYS A 938 -20.76 -28.58 -3.93
C LYS A 938 -21.18 -29.98 -3.48
#